data_AF-A0A4R3KN47-F1
#
_entry.id   AF-A0A4R3KN47-F1
#
_cell.length_a   1.000
_cell.length_b   1.000
_cell.length_c   1.000
_cell.angle_alpha   90.00
_cell.angle_beta   90.00
_cell.angle_gamma   90.00
#
_symmetry.space_group_name_H-M   'P 1'
#
loop_
_entity.id
_entity.type
_entity.pdbx_description
1 polymer ?
#
loop_
_entity_poly.entity_id
_entity_poly.type
_entity_poly.pdbx_seq_one_letter_code
_entity_poly.pdbx_strand_id
1 'polypeptide(L)'
;MNIKNITAAALLCCISAICQGQRLRLWYEEPARQWEETLPLGNGRLGMMPGGGIAEETIVLNEISLWSGGPQDANNYEARKVLPKIRSLIAAGRNDEAQELINKEFICRGEGSGHGNGANVPFGCYQVLGELHLKFDHGNTDSLPAQNYQRELSLDSAIASCRYRLNGVNYRREYFTAFGGDVAVVRLTADKPGSLNLSVGISRPERAVVTVEGTTLKLSGQLNNGTDGKGMQFLSKIAARLRGGTLSTGKDVLHIKGATEVVLIISAATNFREPAFDEKADSLLRAAMKKPYEVLKQEHITRYRELFTRVSLDLGGKQEADKRSTPERLADFYKDPAADKGLAVLFFQFGRYLTISSTREGLLPPNLQGLWANQVQTPWNGDYHLDVNVQMNHWPVEVCNLSELNLPLAALVKGMVKPGERTAKAYYDAEGWVAHVIANIWGYTAPGEEASWGATTAGSGWLCNNLWEHYAFSGDKQYLECIYPILKGAALFYNSVLVRDPETGWLVTSPSVSPENSFYLPNGNRASICMGPTMDNQIIRELFTNMIRASELLGKDEEFRKVLSQKLEEIPPAGVVGKDGRLMEWLEEYKETDPQHRHISHLYGLYPASLITPEGTPELAEACRKTLEVRGDDGPGWTIAYKMLFWARLHDGNKAYQLFTQLMRPTLKTDMNYGAGGGVYPNLLSAGPPFQIDGNFGGTAGIAEMLIQSHAGYIELLPALPSAWKASGSVKGLKARGNYTVDFSWKEGKVIKYRVSSPLSGEGTGRKVQVKINGRLQEVTAEVLPETSRTAPGSEGKEGTEGRDQIPQQVRLRNEDYIQRNGGLQHVFRRIKKEGKATVAFLGGSITHMKGWRDLVCEQLRKDYPEVEFTFVEAGIPSLGSLPHAFRLQRDVLDKGAPDLLFLESAVNDETNGTPVRTQVRALEGIIRHTREQHPRAGIVLMAFADPGKMENYRAGKVPAEVRVHETVARHYQLPFIDLAKEITDRIDAGEFTWEDDFKDLHPSPFGQQKYFETIYTLLREEMKGGDQPEEALMPATSTPATSTPATATPATATPVTATPVTATPVTATPVTATPVTATPETAMQVPAITMASMPAAIDPFNYSKGHYLDVRRASRLKGFKVIENWTPAASGHPGKTVAAAGTREGFTNVPVLEGTGPGARFRLEFSGPVIGIGLVSGPDAGILKYRIDGKKYEPVDLYTQWSRQLHLPWYLLLADELGPGKHLLEVRISSRHHPASEGRAARLVCFLEN
;
A
#
# COMPACT_ATOMS: atom_id res chain seq x y z
N MET A 1 -40.09 12.38 -27.47
CA MET A 1 -38.80 12.19 -28.19
C MET A 1 -38.96 11.00 -29.15
N ASN A 2 -38.12 10.90 -30.18
CA ASN A 2 -38.42 10.08 -31.37
C ASN A 2 -37.69 8.73 -31.36
N ILE A 3 -38.38 7.64 -31.73
CA ILE A 3 -37.92 6.24 -31.50
C ILE A 3 -36.75 5.82 -32.41
N LYS A 4 -36.43 6.59 -33.46
CA LYS A 4 -35.42 6.21 -34.47
C LYS A 4 -33.95 6.38 -34.07
N ASN A 5 -33.63 7.09 -32.97
CA ASN A 5 -32.22 7.41 -32.65
C ASN A 5 -31.51 6.33 -31.81
N ILE A 6 -32.26 5.44 -31.14
CA ILE A 6 -31.68 4.46 -30.19
C ILE A 6 -30.89 3.35 -30.91
N THR A 7 -31.28 2.98 -32.13
CA THR A 7 -30.59 1.96 -32.94
C THR A 7 -29.30 2.43 -33.60
N ALA A 8 -29.07 3.73 -33.73
CA ALA A 8 -27.83 4.27 -34.32
C ALA A 8 -26.67 4.30 -33.32
N ALA A 9 -26.93 4.75 -32.08
CA ALA A 9 -25.92 4.84 -31.03
C ALA A 9 -25.30 3.47 -30.69
N ALA A 10 -26.12 2.41 -30.69
CA ALA A 10 -25.69 1.04 -30.46
C ALA A 10 -24.75 0.48 -31.55
N LEU A 11 -24.73 1.06 -32.75
CA LEU A 11 -23.88 0.58 -33.84
C LEU A 11 -22.47 1.20 -33.82
N LEU A 12 -22.34 2.47 -33.45
CA LEU A 12 -21.03 3.15 -33.43
C LEU A 12 -20.11 2.65 -32.31
N CYS A 13 -20.64 2.27 -31.14
CA CYS A 13 -19.82 1.71 -30.05
C CYS A 13 -19.23 0.33 -30.38
N CYS A 14 -19.67 -0.33 -31.46
CA CYS A 14 -19.12 -1.61 -31.92
C CYS A 14 -17.94 -1.46 -32.92
N ILE A 15 -17.65 -0.25 -33.41
CA ILE A 15 -16.72 -0.04 -34.53
C ILE A 15 -15.31 0.36 -34.06
N SER A 16 -15.17 1.01 -32.90
CA SER A 16 -13.86 1.33 -32.30
C SER A 16 -13.09 0.11 -31.79
N ALA A 17 -13.70 -1.08 -31.77
CA ALA A 17 -13.07 -2.33 -31.33
C ALA A 17 -12.24 -3.03 -32.43
N ILE A 18 -12.19 -2.50 -33.66
CA ILE A 18 -11.65 -3.19 -34.85
C ILE A 18 -10.18 -2.77 -35.13
N CYS A 19 -9.38 -2.55 -34.08
CA CYS A 19 -7.94 -2.22 -34.22
C CYS A 19 -7.02 -2.87 -33.16
N GLN A 20 -7.49 -3.91 -32.47
CA GLN A 20 -6.61 -4.95 -31.90
C GLN A 20 -6.83 -6.21 -32.72
N GLY A 21 -5.77 -6.72 -33.37
CA GLY A 21 -5.90 -7.84 -34.31
C GLY A 21 -6.24 -9.17 -33.63
N GLN A 22 -5.67 -9.41 -32.44
CA GLN A 22 -5.74 -10.68 -31.73
C GLN A 22 -6.72 -10.64 -30.55
N ARG A 23 -7.53 -11.69 -30.39
CA ARG A 23 -8.38 -11.90 -29.20
C ARG A 23 -7.58 -12.57 -28.08
N LEU A 24 -7.42 -11.90 -26.95
CA LEU A 24 -6.74 -12.44 -25.78
C LEU A 24 -7.71 -13.25 -24.91
N ARG A 25 -8.00 -14.49 -25.33
CA ARG A 25 -8.90 -15.40 -24.61
C ARG A 25 -8.38 -16.84 -24.55
N LEU A 26 -8.66 -17.51 -23.44
CA LEU A 26 -8.63 -18.97 -23.34
C LEU A 26 -10.05 -19.49 -23.57
N TRP A 27 -10.28 -20.49 -24.42
CA TRP A 27 -11.64 -20.96 -24.72
C TRP A 27 -11.74 -22.45 -25.11
N TYR A 28 -12.91 -23.05 -24.82
CA TYR A 28 -13.15 -24.49 -24.79
C TYR A 28 -14.58 -24.83 -25.24
N GLU A 29 -14.75 -25.98 -25.90
CA GLU A 29 -16.05 -26.48 -26.39
C GLU A 29 -16.70 -27.53 -25.46
N GLU A 30 -16.05 -27.84 -24.34
CA GLU A 30 -16.55 -28.75 -23.29
C GLU A 30 -16.36 -28.16 -21.88
N PRO A 31 -17.13 -28.60 -20.87
CA PRO A 31 -16.84 -28.36 -19.45
C PRO A 31 -15.46 -28.89 -19.03
N ALA A 32 -14.90 -28.33 -17.96
CA ALA A 32 -13.69 -28.86 -17.33
C ALA A 32 -13.94 -30.26 -16.73
N ARG A 33 -13.03 -31.20 -17.01
CA ARG A 33 -13.02 -32.59 -16.52
C ARG A 33 -12.10 -32.77 -15.30
N GLN A 34 -11.10 -31.91 -15.14
CA GLN A 34 -10.21 -31.81 -13.98
C GLN A 34 -9.99 -30.34 -13.60
N TRP A 35 -9.41 -30.08 -12.42
CA TRP A 35 -9.25 -28.72 -11.90
C TRP A 35 -8.32 -27.86 -12.79
N GLU A 36 -7.31 -28.46 -13.38
CA GLU A 36 -6.35 -27.85 -14.31
C GLU A 36 -6.94 -27.59 -15.72
N GLU A 37 -8.23 -27.85 -15.91
CA GLU A 37 -9.01 -27.37 -17.05
C GLU A 37 -9.91 -26.19 -16.69
N THR A 38 -10.09 -25.85 -15.40
CA THR A 38 -10.94 -24.74 -14.93
C THR A 38 -10.29 -23.37 -15.17
N LEU A 39 -11.09 -22.30 -15.12
CA LEU A 39 -10.64 -20.95 -15.51
C LEU A 39 -10.21 -20.12 -14.27
N PRO A 40 -8.91 -19.79 -14.07
CA PRO A 40 -8.49 -18.97 -12.94
C PRO A 40 -9.05 -17.54 -13.05
N LEU A 41 -9.79 -17.09 -12.03
CA LEU A 41 -10.19 -15.70 -11.81
C LEU A 41 -9.65 -15.23 -10.47
N GLY A 42 -9.17 -13.99 -10.41
CA GLY A 42 -8.74 -13.38 -9.15
C GLY A 42 -8.77 -11.85 -9.17
N ASN A 43 -8.92 -11.24 -8.00
CA ASN A 43 -8.79 -9.78 -7.81
C ASN A 43 -7.59 -9.42 -6.92
N GLY A 44 -6.61 -10.30 -6.85
CA GLY A 44 -5.48 -10.23 -5.91
C GLY A 44 -5.79 -10.65 -4.48
N ARG A 45 -7.07 -10.89 -4.12
CA ARG A 45 -7.48 -11.30 -2.76
C ARG A 45 -8.41 -12.52 -2.75
N LEU A 46 -9.47 -12.48 -3.55
CA LEU A 46 -10.40 -13.59 -3.77
C LEU A 46 -10.06 -14.29 -5.08
N GLY A 47 -9.88 -15.61 -5.00
CA GLY A 47 -9.78 -16.49 -6.16
C GLY A 47 -11.08 -17.25 -6.42
N MET A 48 -11.38 -17.52 -7.68
CA MET A 48 -12.54 -18.29 -8.11
C MET A 48 -12.21 -19.10 -9.36
N MET A 49 -12.60 -20.37 -9.44
CA MET A 49 -12.31 -21.24 -10.59
C MET A 49 -13.54 -22.06 -11.03
N PRO A 50 -14.35 -21.57 -11.99
CA PRO A 50 -15.46 -22.32 -12.56
C PRO A 50 -15.02 -23.32 -13.64
N GLY A 51 -15.68 -24.48 -13.69
CA GLY A 51 -15.49 -25.51 -14.72
C GLY A 51 -16.48 -25.41 -15.89
N GLY A 52 -17.61 -24.73 -15.69
CA GLY A 52 -18.69 -24.58 -16.67
C GLY A 52 -19.66 -25.76 -16.75
N GLY A 53 -19.71 -26.65 -15.74
CA GLY A 53 -20.48 -27.89 -15.76
C GLY A 53 -21.99 -27.70 -15.94
N ILE A 54 -22.64 -28.53 -16.78
CA ILE A 54 -24.00 -28.26 -17.30
C ILE A 54 -25.07 -28.45 -16.22
N ALA A 55 -25.26 -29.67 -15.71
CA ALA A 55 -26.26 -29.98 -14.69
C ALA A 55 -25.78 -29.66 -13.26
N GLU A 56 -24.49 -29.84 -12.99
CA GLU A 56 -23.82 -29.40 -11.76
C GLU A 56 -22.57 -28.59 -12.13
N GLU A 57 -22.37 -27.49 -11.41
CA GLU A 57 -21.18 -26.64 -11.48
C GLU A 57 -20.57 -26.59 -10.09
N THR A 58 -19.32 -27.02 -9.96
CA THR A 58 -18.49 -26.83 -8.77
C THR A 58 -17.47 -25.74 -9.07
N ILE A 59 -17.43 -24.72 -8.22
CA ILE A 59 -16.54 -23.57 -8.35
C ILE A 59 -15.63 -23.52 -7.12
N VAL A 60 -14.34 -23.77 -7.31
CA VAL A 60 -13.33 -23.65 -6.23
C VAL A 60 -13.17 -22.17 -5.86
N LEU A 61 -13.15 -21.87 -4.56
CA LEU A 61 -12.96 -20.53 -4.00
C LEU A 61 -11.70 -20.45 -3.15
N ASN A 62 -11.02 -19.30 -3.20
CA ASN A 62 -9.82 -19.01 -2.43
C ASN A 62 -9.86 -17.60 -1.82
N GLU A 63 -9.12 -17.41 -0.73
CA GLU A 63 -8.79 -16.11 -0.11
C GLU A 63 -7.27 -16.13 0.11
N ILE A 64 -6.53 -15.07 -0.27
CA ILE A 64 -5.05 -15.08 -0.29
C ILE A 64 -4.40 -15.31 1.09
N SER A 65 -5.09 -14.93 2.16
CA SER A 65 -4.66 -15.11 3.54
C SER A 65 -5.18 -16.40 4.19
N LEU A 66 -5.82 -17.30 3.45
CA LEU A 66 -6.34 -18.56 4.00
C LEU A 66 -5.26 -19.63 4.24
N TRP A 67 -4.52 -19.50 5.34
CA TRP A 67 -3.47 -20.44 5.75
C TRP A 67 -3.77 -21.07 7.12
N SER A 68 -3.43 -22.35 7.28
CA SER A 68 -3.28 -22.99 8.58
C SER A 68 -1.94 -22.64 9.22
N GLY A 69 -1.62 -23.22 10.39
CA GLY A 69 -0.41 -22.93 11.16
C GLY A 69 -0.55 -21.69 12.05
N GLY A 70 0.57 -21.16 12.52
CA GLY A 70 0.61 -19.94 13.33
C GLY A 70 2.03 -19.49 13.67
N PRO A 71 2.17 -18.36 14.40
CA PRO A 71 3.48 -17.89 14.87
C PRO A 71 4.17 -18.93 15.76
N GLN A 72 5.41 -19.28 15.40
CA GLN A 72 6.26 -20.23 16.14
C GLN A 72 7.72 -19.75 16.21
N ASP A 73 8.50 -20.30 17.13
CA ASP A 73 9.95 -20.11 17.19
C ASP A 73 10.68 -21.46 16.97
N ALA A 74 10.82 -21.84 15.70
CA ALA A 74 11.48 -23.08 15.27
C ALA A 74 13.02 -23.04 15.34
N ASN A 75 13.59 -22.05 16.03
CA ASN A 75 15.03 -21.83 16.10
C ASN A 75 15.73 -22.77 17.10
N ASN A 76 16.82 -23.42 16.66
CA ASN A 76 17.69 -24.19 17.53
C ASN A 76 18.84 -23.32 18.09
N TYR A 77 18.60 -22.63 19.21
CA TYR A 77 19.60 -21.77 19.88
C TYR A 77 20.88 -22.48 20.39
N GLU A 78 20.94 -23.81 20.27
CA GLU A 78 22.12 -24.63 20.55
C GLU A 78 22.99 -24.87 19.30
N ALA A 79 22.45 -24.72 18.09
CA ALA A 79 23.11 -25.05 16.82
C ALA A 79 24.43 -24.30 16.60
N ARG A 80 24.51 -23.03 17.00
CA ARG A 80 25.76 -22.24 17.04
C ARG A 80 26.93 -22.91 17.79
N LYS A 81 26.67 -23.83 18.73
CA LYS A 81 27.72 -24.56 19.47
C LYS A 81 28.40 -25.63 18.63
N VAL A 82 27.71 -26.22 17.66
CA VAL A 82 28.30 -27.21 16.73
C VAL A 82 28.84 -26.59 15.45
N LEU A 83 28.48 -25.35 15.11
CA LEU A 83 28.97 -24.64 13.93
C LEU A 83 30.52 -24.66 13.75
N PRO A 84 31.35 -24.46 14.79
CA PRO A 84 32.80 -24.58 14.65
C PRO A 84 33.26 -25.99 14.28
N LYS A 85 32.56 -27.03 14.78
CA LYS A 85 32.88 -28.44 14.45
C LYS A 85 32.42 -28.80 13.05
N ILE A 86 31.26 -28.31 12.60
CA ILE A 86 30.77 -28.43 11.22
C ILE A 86 31.80 -27.82 10.25
N ARG A 87 32.21 -26.57 10.49
CA ARG A 87 33.24 -25.88 9.70
C ARG A 87 34.56 -26.65 9.67
N SER A 88 35.00 -27.17 10.82
CA SER A 88 36.21 -28.00 10.94
C SER A 88 36.13 -29.37 10.23
N LEU A 89 34.94 -29.91 9.95
CA LEU A 89 34.78 -31.13 9.17
C LEU A 89 34.83 -30.83 7.66
N ILE A 90 34.13 -29.78 7.21
CA ILE A 90 34.13 -29.33 5.80
C ILE A 90 35.54 -28.92 5.36
N ALA A 91 36.25 -28.12 6.18
CA ALA A 91 37.64 -27.73 5.94
C ALA A 91 38.67 -28.89 6.04
N ALA A 92 38.19 -30.13 6.25
CA ALA A 92 38.99 -31.36 6.22
C ALA A 92 38.48 -32.37 5.17
N GLY A 93 37.60 -31.94 4.25
CA GLY A 93 37.00 -32.80 3.21
C GLY A 93 35.98 -33.83 3.71
N ARG A 94 35.50 -33.69 4.96
CA ARG A 94 34.59 -34.63 5.65
C ARG A 94 33.15 -34.11 5.62
N ASN A 95 32.70 -33.73 4.41
CA ASN A 95 31.43 -33.04 4.22
C ASN A 95 30.22 -33.95 4.49
N ASP A 96 30.39 -35.26 4.35
CA ASP A 96 29.43 -36.29 4.73
C ASP A 96 29.19 -36.34 6.25
N GLU A 97 30.25 -36.38 7.06
CA GLU A 97 30.14 -36.25 8.52
C GLU A 97 29.60 -34.88 8.95
N ALA A 98 29.96 -33.81 8.23
CA ALA A 98 29.41 -32.47 8.49
C ALA A 98 27.90 -32.42 8.23
N GLN A 99 27.44 -33.08 7.16
CA GLN A 99 26.03 -33.19 6.79
C GLN A 99 25.22 -34.04 7.79
N GLU A 100 25.78 -35.13 8.31
CA GLU A 100 25.17 -35.91 9.40
C GLU A 100 25.01 -35.05 10.67
N LEU A 101 26.04 -34.29 11.04
CA LEU A 101 25.98 -33.38 12.19
C LEU A 101 24.97 -32.23 12.00
N ILE A 102 24.81 -31.72 10.78
CA ILE A 102 23.80 -30.70 10.46
C ILE A 102 22.39 -31.28 10.58
N ASN A 103 22.12 -32.44 9.97
CA ASN A 103 20.83 -33.16 10.08
C ASN A 103 20.44 -33.44 11.54
N LYS A 104 21.42 -33.64 12.42
CA LYS A 104 21.18 -33.96 13.83
C LYS A 104 21.01 -32.73 14.72
N GLU A 105 21.79 -31.66 14.49
CA GLU A 105 21.96 -30.57 15.47
C GLU A 105 21.87 -29.14 14.89
N PHE A 106 21.68 -28.97 13.58
CA PHE A 106 21.65 -27.66 12.90
C PHE A 106 20.40 -27.39 12.03
N ILE A 107 19.44 -28.33 11.99
CA ILE A 107 18.11 -28.13 11.41
C ILE A 107 17.15 -27.39 12.37
N CYS A 108 15.92 -27.12 11.92
CA CYS A 108 14.85 -26.56 12.74
C CYS A 108 14.46 -27.41 13.96
N ARG A 109 13.84 -26.77 14.95
CA ARG A 109 13.12 -27.46 16.04
C ARG A 109 11.65 -27.67 15.69
N GLY A 110 11.09 -28.77 16.19
CA GLY A 110 9.71 -29.17 15.89
C GLY A 110 9.61 -29.88 14.54
N GLU A 111 8.42 -29.87 13.95
CA GLU A 111 8.12 -30.59 12.69
C GLU A 111 8.54 -29.83 11.42
N GLY A 112 9.15 -28.64 11.55
CA GLY A 112 9.53 -27.80 10.41
C GLY A 112 8.33 -27.44 9.53
N SER A 113 8.47 -27.62 8.21
CA SER A 113 7.39 -27.54 7.22
C SER A 113 6.43 -28.74 7.23
N GLY A 114 6.69 -29.76 8.04
CA GLY A 114 6.06 -31.09 7.95
C GLY A 114 6.54 -31.88 6.72
N HIS A 115 7.77 -31.66 6.26
CA HIS A 115 8.28 -32.12 4.96
C HIS A 115 7.29 -31.82 3.81
N GLY A 116 6.84 -30.56 3.73
CA GLY A 116 5.83 -30.11 2.77
C GLY A 116 4.37 -30.52 3.08
N ASN A 117 4.11 -31.16 4.23
CA ASN A 117 2.80 -31.63 4.69
C ASN A 117 2.31 -30.90 5.96
N GLY A 118 2.58 -29.60 6.01
CA GLY A 118 2.42 -28.72 7.16
C GLY A 118 0.99 -28.26 7.49
N ALA A 119 -0.05 -28.73 6.79
CA ALA A 119 -1.43 -28.33 7.05
C ALA A 119 -1.87 -28.54 8.52
N ASN A 120 -1.25 -29.49 9.22
CA ASN A 120 -1.52 -29.83 10.61
C ASN A 120 -0.36 -29.53 11.58
N VAL A 121 0.72 -28.87 11.14
CA VAL A 121 1.88 -28.48 11.98
C VAL A 121 1.98 -26.96 12.10
N PRO A 122 2.77 -26.38 13.03
CA PRO A 122 2.79 -24.93 13.27
C PRO A 122 3.24 -24.07 12.07
N PHE A 123 3.99 -24.63 11.11
CA PHE A 123 4.37 -23.93 9.87
C PHE A 123 3.16 -23.65 8.97
N GLY A 124 2.16 -24.54 8.97
CA GLY A 124 0.93 -24.35 8.23
C GLY A 124 1.01 -24.65 6.74
N CYS A 125 -0.08 -24.36 6.05
CA CYS A 125 -0.25 -24.58 4.61
C CYS A 125 -1.30 -23.60 4.08
N TYR A 126 -1.14 -23.13 2.83
CA TYR A 126 -2.18 -22.42 2.09
C TYR A 126 -3.32 -23.37 1.72
N GLN A 127 -4.59 -22.95 1.86
CA GLN A 127 -5.73 -23.86 1.73
C GLN A 127 -6.86 -23.32 0.85
N VAL A 128 -7.71 -24.25 0.38
CA VAL A 128 -9.01 -23.94 -0.23
C VAL A 128 -9.99 -23.34 0.79
N LEU A 129 -10.72 -22.30 0.37
CA LEU A 129 -11.79 -21.68 1.18
C LEU A 129 -13.02 -22.56 1.21
N GLY A 130 -13.38 -23.09 0.04
CA GLY A 130 -14.48 -24.02 -0.13
C GLY A 130 -14.88 -24.16 -1.59
N GLU A 131 -15.90 -24.95 -1.83
CA GLU A 131 -16.47 -25.20 -3.14
C GLU A 131 -17.91 -24.68 -3.18
N LEU A 132 -18.20 -23.77 -4.11
CA LEU A 132 -19.55 -23.28 -4.39
C LEU A 132 -20.21 -24.22 -5.42
N HIS A 133 -21.29 -24.88 -5.02
CA HIS A 133 -22.01 -25.86 -5.85
C HIS A 133 -23.32 -25.27 -6.36
N LEU A 134 -23.50 -25.26 -7.69
CA LEU A 134 -24.74 -24.87 -8.35
C LEU A 134 -25.34 -26.11 -9.04
N LYS A 135 -26.42 -26.65 -8.46
CA LYS A 135 -27.16 -27.82 -8.98
C LYS A 135 -28.38 -27.36 -9.74
N PHE A 136 -28.37 -27.49 -11.06
CA PHE A 136 -29.40 -26.98 -11.96
C PHE A 136 -30.52 -28.01 -12.18
N ASP A 137 -31.77 -27.56 -12.08
CA ASP A 137 -32.94 -28.34 -12.49
C ASP A 137 -33.44 -27.79 -13.84
N HIS A 138 -33.04 -28.49 -14.91
CA HIS A 138 -33.46 -28.22 -16.27
C HIS A 138 -34.76 -28.98 -16.66
N GLY A 139 -35.42 -29.62 -15.68
CA GLY A 139 -36.48 -30.59 -15.90
C GLY A 139 -35.95 -31.93 -16.42
N ASN A 140 -36.86 -32.85 -16.75
CA ASN A 140 -36.56 -34.20 -17.22
C ASN A 140 -35.87 -34.17 -18.61
N THR A 141 -34.55 -33.92 -18.60
CA THR A 141 -33.74 -33.56 -19.77
C THR A 141 -32.37 -34.26 -19.79
N ASP A 142 -32.12 -35.17 -18.85
CA ASP A 142 -30.84 -35.88 -18.65
C ASP A 142 -30.39 -36.70 -19.88
N SER A 143 -31.30 -36.96 -20.82
CA SER A 143 -31.07 -37.63 -22.10
C SER A 143 -30.80 -36.69 -23.29
N LEU A 144 -30.83 -35.37 -23.09
CA LEU A 144 -30.61 -34.37 -24.14
C LEU A 144 -29.18 -33.79 -24.07
N PRO A 145 -28.34 -33.94 -25.11
CA PRO A 145 -27.04 -33.29 -25.14
C PRO A 145 -27.20 -31.77 -25.27
N ALA A 146 -26.39 -31.01 -24.53
CA ALA A 146 -26.30 -29.57 -24.68
C ALA A 146 -25.68 -29.19 -26.03
N GLN A 147 -26.28 -28.22 -26.71
CA GLN A 147 -25.87 -27.74 -28.03
C GLN A 147 -25.08 -26.43 -27.91
N ASN A 148 -24.16 -26.19 -28.84
CA ASN A 148 -23.39 -24.94 -28.95
C ASN A 148 -22.70 -24.53 -27.63
N TYR A 149 -22.20 -25.51 -26.88
CA TYR A 149 -21.48 -25.27 -25.64
C TYR A 149 -20.20 -24.47 -25.93
N GLN A 150 -19.93 -23.45 -25.12
CA GLN A 150 -18.61 -22.81 -25.07
C GLN A 150 -18.39 -22.16 -23.71
N ARG A 151 -17.19 -22.36 -23.15
CA ARG A 151 -16.67 -21.56 -22.03
C ARG A 151 -15.40 -20.83 -22.42
N GLU A 152 -15.21 -19.63 -21.90
CA GLU A 152 -14.02 -18.81 -22.18
C GLU A 152 -13.64 -17.91 -21.01
N LEU A 153 -12.35 -17.58 -20.90
CA LEU A 153 -11.79 -16.53 -20.06
C LEU A 153 -11.22 -15.44 -20.97
N SER A 154 -11.73 -14.22 -20.85
CA SER A 154 -11.22 -13.04 -21.55
C SER A 154 -10.17 -12.32 -20.71
N LEU A 155 -8.92 -12.31 -21.18
CA LEU A 155 -7.83 -11.55 -20.53
C LEU A 155 -8.02 -10.05 -20.72
N ASP A 156 -8.74 -9.62 -21.75
CA ASP A 156 -9.07 -8.21 -21.99
C ASP A 156 -10.03 -7.61 -20.94
N SER A 157 -10.66 -8.45 -20.09
CA SER A 157 -11.67 -8.01 -19.12
C SER A 157 -11.63 -8.71 -17.76
N ALA A 158 -10.78 -9.74 -17.56
CA ALA A 158 -10.77 -10.59 -16.37
C ALA A 158 -12.17 -11.19 -16.04
N ILE A 159 -12.91 -11.60 -17.08
CA ILE A 159 -14.23 -12.22 -16.96
C ILE A 159 -14.19 -13.58 -17.63
N ALA A 160 -14.67 -14.61 -16.92
CA ALA A 160 -15.02 -15.88 -17.52
C ALA A 160 -16.50 -15.90 -17.92
N SER A 161 -16.85 -16.68 -18.93
CA SER A 161 -18.24 -16.97 -19.27
C SER A 161 -18.43 -18.41 -19.73
N CYS A 162 -19.64 -18.91 -19.58
CA CYS A 162 -20.09 -20.19 -20.13
C CYS A 162 -21.44 -19.99 -20.81
N ARG A 163 -21.67 -20.61 -21.96
CA ARG A 163 -22.96 -20.62 -22.66
C ARG A 163 -23.25 -22.01 -23.23
N TYR A 164 -24.52 -22.38 -23.26
CA TYR A 164 -25.01 -23.61 -23.89
C TYR A 164 -26.50 -23.50 -24.17
N ARG A 165 -27.01 -24.34 -25.07
CA ARG A 165 -28.43 -24.48 -25.35
C ARG A 165 -28.93 -25.86 -24.94
N LEU A 166 -29.97 -25.93 -24.13
CA LEU A 166 -30.56 -27.19 -23.65
C LEU A 166 -32.09 -27.08 -23.65
N ASN A 167 -32.76 -28.11 -24.16
CA ASN A 167 -34.23 -28.16 -24.33
C ASN A 167 -34.80 -26.88 -24.97
N GLY A 168 -34.14 -26.40 -26.03
CA GLY A 168 -34.50 -25.19 -26.77
C GLY A 168 -34.10 -23.85 -26.14
N VAL A 169 -33.86 -23.79 -24.83
CA VAL A 169 -33.49 -22.61 -24.04
C VAL A 169 -31.98 -22.35 -24.12
N ASN A 170 -31.57 -21.10 -24.29
CA ASN A 170 -30.17 -20.68 -24.21
C ASN A 170 -29.85 -20.20 -22.78
N TYR A 171 -28.84 -20.82 -22.17
CA TYR A 171 -28.31 -20.45 -20.86
C TYR A 171 -26.96 -19.75 -21.03
N ARG A 172 -26.72 -18.71 -20.23
CA ARG A 172 -25.44 -18.00 -20.18
C ARG A 172 -25.06 -17.65 -18.75
N ARG A 173 -23.78 -17.86 -18.42
CA ARG A 173 -23.15 -17.60 -17.13
C ARG A 173 -21.99 -16.62 -17.33
N GLU A 174 -21.81 -15.67 -16.41
CA GLU A 174 -20.65 -14.76 -16.35
C GLU A 174 -20.08 -14.76 -14.93
N TYR A 175 -18.76 -14.82 -14.80
CA TYR A 175 -18.05 -14.96 -13.52
C TYR A 175 -16.87 -13.97 -13.46
N PHE A 176 -16.72 -13.26 -12.34
CA PHE A 176 -15.53 -12.44 -12.06
C PHE A 176 -15.37 -12.19 -10.55
N THR A 177 -14.18 -11.75 -10.17
CA THR A 177 -13.83 -11.29 -8.81
C THR A 177 -13.53 -9.79 -8.87
N ALA A 178 -14.32 -8.97 -8.19
CA ALA A 178 -14.40 -7.53 -8.44
C ALA A 178 -13.22 -6.75 -7.85
N PHE A 179 -12.42 -6.10 -8.71
CA PHE A 179 -11.32 -5.21 -8.28
C PHE A 179 -11.80 -3.99 -7.47
N GLY A 180 -12.99 -3.44 -7.78
CA GLY A 180 -13.56 -2.29 -7.07
C GLY A 180 -14.48 -2.61 -5.89
N GLY A 181 -14.74 -3.89 -5.59
CA GLY A 181 -15.77 -4.29 -4.61
C GLY A 181 -15.42 -5.47 -3.70
N ASP A 182 -14.28 -6.13 -3.92
CA ASP A 182 -13.75 -7.22 -3.08
C ASP A 182 -14.72 -8.38 -2.78
N VAL A 183 -15.54 -8.71 -3.78
CA VAL A 183 -16.49 -9.84 -3.82
C VAL A 183 -16.29 -10.65 -5.11
N ALA A 184 -16.60 -11.94 -5.07
CA ALA A 184 -16.84 -12.71 -6.29
C ALA A 184 -18.29 -12.56 -6.75
N VAL A 185 -18.51 -12.59 -8.07
CA VAL A 185 -19.80 -12.35 -8.72
C VAL A 185 -20.05 -13.46 -9.74
N VAL A 186 -21.21 -14.11 -9.65
CA VAL A 186 -21.68 -15.10 -10.63
C VAL A 186 -23.07 -14.70 -11.12
N ARG A 187 -23.19 -14.33 -12.40
CA ARG A 187 -24.47 -14.08 -13.07
C ARG A 187 -24.88 -15.32 -13.85
N LEU A 188 -26.12 -15.73 -13.71
CA LEU A 188 -26.78 -16.80 -14.46
C LEU A 188 -27.99 -16.20 -15.18
N THR A 189 -28.19 -16.54 -16.45
CA THR A 189 -29.28 -16.03 -17.30
C THR A 189 -29.85 -17.15 -18.18
N ALA A 190 -31.16 -17.08 -18.43
CA ALA A 190 -31.84 -17.86 -19.46
C ALA A 190 -32.64 -16.92 -20.38
N ASP A 191 -32.69 -17.22 -21.68
CA ASP A 191 -33.42 -16.41 -22.67
C ASP A 191 -34.96 -16.57 -22.57
N LYS A 192 -35.42 -17.76 -22.19
CA LYS A 192 -36.83 -18.05 -21.89
C LYS A 192 -37.15 -17.72 -20.42
N PRO A 193 -38.07 -16.78 -20.13
CA PRO A 193 -38.45 -16.44 -18.77
C PRO A 193 -38.88 -17.65 -17.93
N GLY A 194 -38.44 -17.67 -16.67
CA GLY A 194 -38.78 -18.73 -15.72
C GLY A 194 -37.98 -20.02 -15.82
N SER A 195 -36.95 -20.09 -16.65
CA SER A 195 -36.21 -21.34 -16.92
C SER A 195 -35.01 -21.60 -15.99
N LEU A 196 -34.67 -20.70 -15.07
CA LEU A 196 -33.64 -20.94 -14.05
C LEU A 196 -34.27 -21.53 -12.79
N ASN A 197 -34.05 -22.83 -12.58
CA ASN A 197 -34.24 -23.52 -11.31
C ASN A 197 -32.88 -24.09 -10.89
N LEU A 198 -32.47 -23.85 -9.65
CA LEU A 198 -31.23 -24.39 -9.11
C LEU A 198 -31.21 -24.41 -7.58
N SER A 199 -30.30 -25.22 -7.03
CA SER A 199 -29.88 -25.14 -5.63
C SER A 199 -28.44 -24.64 -5.55
N VAL A 200 -28.19 -23.70 -4.63
CA VAL A 200 -26.89 -23.08 -4.37
C VAL A 200 -26.43 -23.53 -2.99
N GLY A 201 -25.38 -24.35 -2.94
CA GLY A 201 -24.74 -24.80 -1.71
C GLY A 201 -23.26 -24.40 -1.67
N ILE A 202 -22.64 -24.50 -0.50
CA ILE A 202 -21.18 -24.36 -0.35
C ILE A 202 -20.66 -25.47 0.57
N SER A 203 -19.48 -26.00 0.29
CA SER A 203 -18.82 -26.99 1.14
C SER A 203 -17.35 -26.65 1.40
N ARG A 204 -16.73 -27.36 2.34
CA ARG A 204 -15.28 -27.44 2.54
C ARG A 204 -14.97 -28.82 3.13
N PRO A 205 -13.86 -29.50 2.78
CA PRO A 205 -13.60 -30.87 3.24
C PRO A 205 -13.56 -31.05 4.76
N GLU A 206 -13.14 -30.02 5.50
CA GLU A 206 -13.02 -30.05 6.96
C GLU A 206 -13.08 -28.63 7.59
N ARG A 207 -13.21 -28.59 8.92
CA ARG A 207 -13.08 -27.39 9.77
C ARG A 207 -14.00 -26.20 9.44
N ALA A 208 -15.10 -26.44 8.74
CA ALA A 208 -16.14 -25.46 8.44
C ALA A 208 -17.52 -25.91 8.92
N VAL A 209 -18.38 -24.93 9.20
CA VAL A 209 -19.82 -25.12 9.43
C VAL A 209 -20.58 -24.29 8.41
N VAL A 210 -21.60 -24.88 7.80
CA VAL A 210 -22.51 -24.23 6.85
C VAL A 210 -23.83 -23.92 7.54
N THR A 211 -24.33 -22.69 7.41
CA THR A 211 -25.61 -22.23 7.94
C THR A 211 -26.32 -21.30 6.96
N VAL A 212 -27.61 -21.03 7.17
CA VAL A 212 -28.36 -20.01 6.42
C VAL A 212 -28.88 -18.95 7.39
N GLU A 213 -28.52 -17.70 7.16
CA GLU A 213 -28.90 -16.52 7.93
C GLU A 213 -29.89 -15.67 7.11
N GLY A 214 -31.19 -15.83 7.39
CA GLY A 214 -32.26 -15.17 6.63
C GLY A 214 -32.36 -15.72 5.21
N THR A 215 -31.73 -15.05 4.25
CA THR A 215 -31.58 -15.48 2.85
C THR A 215 -30.11 -15.55 2.39
N THR A 216 -29.17 -15.45 3.32
CA THR A 216 -27.73 -15.51 3.07
C THR A 216 -27.19 -16.88 3.48
N LEU A 217 -26.52 -17.57 2.56
CA LEU A 217 -25.80 -18.81 2.86
C LEU A 217 -24.41 -18.46 3.41
N LYS A 218 -23.99 -19.13 4.48
CA LYS A 218 -22.79 -18.83 5.25
C LYS A 218 -21.93 -20.07 5.44
N LEU A 219 -20.62 -19.92 5.23
CA LEU A 219 -19.59 -20.89 5.56
C LEU A 219 -18.61 -20.21 6.51
N SER A 220 -18.45 -20.74 7.72
CA SER A 220 -17.54 -20.18 8.74
C SER A 220 -16.76 -21.29 9.43
N GLY A 221 -15.50 -21.03 9.80
CA GLY A 221 -14.66 -22.04 10.42
C GLY A 221 -13.37 -21.50 11.05
N GLN A 222 -12.58 -22.43 11.56
CA GLN A 222 -11.28 -22.15 12.19
C GLN A 222 -10.26 -23.23 11.83
N LEU A 223 -9.18 -22.81 11.18
CA LEU A 223 -8.13 -23.69 10.66
C LEU A 223 -7.26 -24.26 11.80
N ASN A 224 -6.50 -25.31 11.50
CA ASN A 224 -5.52 -25.83 12.45
C ASN A 224 -4.37 -24.82 12.62
N ASN A 225 -3.82 -24.68 13.83
CA ASN A 225 -2.55 -23.98 14.09
C ASN A 225 -1.38 -24.93 14.37
N GLY A 226 -1.61 -26.25 14.27
CA GLY A 226 -0.62 -27.27 14.60
C GLY A 226 -0.25 -27.34 16.08
N THR A 227 -1.07 -26.77 16.97
CA THR A 227 -0.86 -26.86 18.42
C THR A 227 -2.16 -27.23 19.14
N ASP A 228 -3.03 -26.26 19.46
CA ASP A 228 -4.29 -26.50 20.17
C ASP A 228 -5.53 -26.51 19.26
N GLY A 229 -5.32 -26.38 17.95
CA GLY A 229 -6.36 -26.37 16.93
C GLY A 229 -7.05 -25.03 16.71
N LYS A 230 -6.71 -23.98 17.47
CA LYS A 230 -7.29 -22.62 17.38
C LYS A 230 -6.50 -21.70 16.43
N GLY A 231 -6.37 -22.11 15.17
CA GLY A 231 -5.72 -21.29 14.15
C GLY A 231 -6.59 -20.16 13.61
N MET A 232 -6.26 -19.74 12.39
CA MET A 232 -6.92 -18.60 11.76
C MET A 232 -8.42 -18.86 11.51
N GLN A 233 -9.25 -17.84 11.75
CA GLN A 233 -10.69 -17.89 11.55
C GLN A 233 -11.06 -17.29 10.18
N PHE A 234 -12.12 -17.83 9.57
CA PHE A 234 -12.58 -17.39 8.25
C PHE A 234 -14.12 -17.37 8.15
N LEU A 235 -14.62 -16.50 7.28
CA LEU A 235 -16.02 -16.39 6.93
C LEU A 235 -16.16 -16.20 5.42
N SER A 236 -17.13 -16.91 4.83
CA SER A 236 -17.68 -16.65 3.49
C SER A 236 -19.20 -16.52 3.61
N LYS A 237 -19.77 -15.55 2.89
CA LYS A 237 -21.21 -15.30 2.81
C LYS A 237 -21.65 -15.12 1.36
N ILE A 238 -22.75 -15.75 0.99
CA ILE A 238 -23.32 -15.80 -0.36
C ILE A 238 -24.77 -15.30 -0.30
N ALA A 239 -25.10 -14.28 -1.10
CA ALA A 239 -26.47 -13.82 -1.30
C ALA A 239 -26.83 -13.78 -2.79
N ALA A 240 -28.13 -13.90 -3.08
CA ALA A 240 -28.65 -13.94 -4.45
C ALA A 240 -29.66 -12.81 -4.72
N ARG A 241 -29.49 -12.11 -5.84
CA ARG A 241 -30.52 -11.22 -6.43
C ARG A 241 -31.17 -11.91 -7.62
N LEU A 242 -32.50 -11.93 -7.67
CA LEU A 242 -33.27 -12.58 -8.74
C LEU A 242 -33.95 -11.55 -9.67
N ARG A 243 -34.17 -11.95 -10.94
CA ARG A 243 -35.14 -11.33 -11.85
C ARG A 243 -36.22 -12.36 -12.19
N GLY A 244 -37.40 -12.21 -11.58
CA GLY A 244 -38.45 -13.23 -11.57
C GLY A 244 -38.11 -14.43 -10.70
N GLY A 245 -39.10 -15.30 -10.47
CA GLY A 245 -38.94 -16.49 -9.63
C GLY A 245 -38.98 -16.20 -8.13
N THR A 246 -38.65 -17.23 -7.34
CA THR A 246 -38.61 -17.19 -5.88
C THR A 246 -37.30 -17.77 -5.35
N LEU A 247 -36.90 -17.29 -4.17
CA LEU A 247 -35.84 -17.87 -3.35
C LEU A 247 -36.46 -18.44 -2.07
N SER A 248 -36.08 -19.66 -1.71
CA SER A 248 -36.36 -20.27 -0.40
C SER A 248 -35.11 -20.95 0.15
N THR A 249 -35.11 -21.30 1.43
CA THR A 249 -33.93 -21.76 2.15
C THR A 249 -34.10 -23.18 2.69
N GLY A 250 -33.11 -24.03 2.44
CA GLY A 250 -32.92 -25.27 3.19
C GLY A 250 -32.10 -25.04 4.46
N LYS A 251 -31.47 -26.10 4.97
CA LYS A 251 -30.60 -26.06 6.16
C LYS A 251 -29.24 -25.40 5.88
N ASP A 252 -28.71 -25.68 4.70
CA ASP A 252 -27.32 -25.50 4.26
C ASP A 252 -27.26 -25.10 2.76
N VAL A 253 -28.39 -24.66 2.21
CA VAL A 253 -28.61 -24.47 0.76
C VAL A 253 -29.66 -23.40 0.49
N LEU A 254 -29.50 -22.63 -0.59
CA LEU A 254 -30.53 -21.74 -1.13
C LEU A 254 -31.17 -22.40 -2.35
N HIS A 255 -32.50 -22.48 -2.39
CA HIS A 255 -33.25 -22.98 -3.54
C HIS A 255 -33.82 -21.80 -4.32
N ILE A 256 -33.61 -21.79 -5.63
CA ILE A 256 -34.11 -20.77 -6.56
C ILE A 256 -35.00 -21.48 -7.58
N LYS A 257 -36.23 -20.98 -7.80
CA LYS A 257 -37.19 -21.56 -8.75
C LYS A 257 -37.83 -20.48 -9.62
N GLY A 258 -38.05 -20.79 -10.89
CA GLY A 258 -38.76 -19.92 -11.83
C GLY A 258 -38.06 -18.59 -12.14
N ALA A 259 -36.74 -18.49 -11.98
CA ALA A 259 -36.00 -17.26 -12.23
C ALA A 259 -35.67 -17.08 -13.73
N THR A 260 -35.32 -15.86 -14.12
CA THR A 260 -34.85 -15.52 -15.49
C THR A 260 -33.42 -14.97 -15.48
N GLU A 261 -33.03 -14.30 -14.39
CA GLU A 261 -31.66 -13.96 -14.07
C GLU A 261 -31.42 -14.22 -12.57
N VAL A 262 -30.23 -14.67 -12.23
CA VAL A 262 -29.70 -14.79 -10.87
C VAL A 262 -28.35 -14.10 -10.84
N VAL A 263 -28.10 -13.25 -9.85
CA VAL A 263 -26.78 -12.71 -9.55
C VAL A 263 -26.42 -13.13 -8.14
N LEU A 264 -25.45 -14.05 -8.02
CA LEU A 264 -24.83 -14.42 -6.77
C LEU A 264 -23.68 -13.45 -6.47
N ILE A 265 -23.64 -12.95 -5.25
CA ILE A 265 -22.53 -12.18 -4.69
C ILE A 265 -21.92 -12.99 -3.55
N ILE A 266 -20.61 -13.17 -3.56
CA ILE A 266 -19.85 -13.93 -2.56
C ILE A 266 -18.80 -13.02 -1.94
N SER A 267 -18.90 -12.78 -0.64
CA SER A 267 -17.91 -12.05 0.16
C SER A 267 -17.18 -13.03 1.09
N ALA A 268 -15.86 -12.93 1.20
CA ALA A 268 -15.10 -13.66 2.21
C ALA A 268 -14.03 -12.80 2.87
N ALA A 269 -13.64 -13.17 4.09
CA ALA A 269 -12.59 -12.54 4.90
C ALA A 269 -12.02 -13.52 5.95
N THR A 270 -10.85 -13.18 6.49
CA THR A 270 -10.12 -13.95 7.51
C THR A 270 -9.66 -13.02 8.63
N ASN A 271 -9.34 -13.57 9.81
CA ASN A 271 -8.82 -12.77 10.93
C ASN A 271 -7.30 -12.47 10.87
N PHE A 272 -6.59 -12.77 9.77
CA PHE A 272 -5.13 -12.62 9.66
C PHE A 272 -4.62 -11.18 9.91
N ARG A 273 -5.32 -10.18 9.35
CA ARG A 273 -5.04 -8.74 9.51
C ARG A 273 -6.29 -7.90 9.78
N GLU A 274 -7.44 -8.54 9.98
CA GLU A 274 -8.76 -7.92 10.12
C GLU A 274 -9.50 -8.57 11.30
N PRO A 275 -9.38 -8.05 12.54
CA PRO A 275 -10.03 -8.66 13.70
C PRO A 275 -11.56 -8.71 13.57
N ALA A 276 -12.16 -7.75 12.85
CA ALA A 276 -13.59 -7.67 12.56
C ALA A 276 -13.93 -8.30 11.19
N PHE A 277 -13.37 -9.49 10.90
CA PHE A 277 -13.51 -10.17 9.61
C PHE A 277 -14.96 -10.51 9.25
N ASP A 278 -15.82 -10.71 10.25
CA ASP A 278 -17.25 -10.94 10.08
C ASP A 278 -17.98 -9.66 9.64
N GLU A 279 -17.79 -8.55 10.36
CA GLU A 279 -18.30 -7.23 9.95
C GLU A 279 -17.78 -6.83 8.57
N LYS A 280 -16.52 -7.14 8.27
CA LYS A 280 -15.88 -6.89 6.97
C LYS A 280 -16.58 -7.62 5.84
N ALA A 281 -16.81 -8.93 5.97
CA ALA A 281 -17.53 -9.71 4.96
C ALA A 281 -18.97 -9.21 4.79
N ASP A 282 -19.71 -8.98 5.88
CA ASP A 282 -21.07 -8.44 5.82
C ASP A 282 -21.11 -7.01 5.25
N SER A 283 -20.08 -6.20 5.44
CA SER A 283 -19.97 -4.87 4.80
C SER A 283 -19.78 -4.98 3.28
N LEU A 284 -18.85 -5.83 2.83
CA LEU A 284 -18.60 -6.09 1.40
C LEU A 284 -19.86 -6.62 0.70
N LEU A 285 -20.55 -7.60 1.29
CA LEU A 285 -21.79 -8.16 0.76
C LEU A 285 -22.91 -7.12 0.68
N ARG A 286 -23.15 -6.35 1.75
CA ARG A 286 -24.19 -5.31 1.78
C ARG A 286 -23.89 -4.14 0.83
N ALA A 287 -22.62 -3.84 0.55
CA ALA A 287 -22.23 -2.85 -0.44
C ALA A 287 -22.50 -3.35 -1.87
N ALA A 288 -21.98 -4.54 -2.21
CA ALA A 288 -22.12 -5.11 -3.55
C ALA A 288 -23.59 -5.44 -3.92
N MET A 289 -24.40 -5.94 -2.98
CA MET A 289 -25.82 -6.24 -3.22
C MET A 289 -26.66 -5.02 -3.59
N LYS A 290 -26.23 -3.80 -3.22
CA LYS A 290 -26.88 -2.54 -3.64
C LYS A 290 -26.57 -2.16 -5.08
N LYS A 291 -25.41 -2.54 -5.63
CA LYS A 291 -24.97 -2.15 -6.97
C LYS A 291 -25.62 -3.02 -8.07
N PRO A 292 -26.11 -2.45 -9.20
CA PRO A 292 -26.51 -3.23 -10.36
C PRO A 292 -25.36 -4.08 -10.91
N TYR A 293 -25.68 -5.21 -11.57
CA TYR A 293 -24.64 -6.12 -12.09
C TYR A 293 -23.72 -5.43 -13.11
N GLU A 294 -24.28 -4.67 -14.05
CA GLU A 294 -23.47 -3.99 -15.08
C GLU A 294 -22.55 -2.92 -14.47
N VAL A 295 -22.91 -2.35 -13.32
CA VAL A 295 -22.07 -1.40 -12.57
C VAL A 295 -20.89 -2.14 -11.93
N LEU A 296 -21.14 -3.23 -11.19
CA LEU A 296 -20.07 -4.09 -10.64
C LEU A 296 -19.11 -4.60 -11.73
N LYS A 297 -19.66 -4.94 -12.89
CA LYS A 297 -18.90 -5.40 -14.07
C LYS A 297 -18.07 -4.27 -14.68
N GLN A 298 -18.63 -3.06 -14.84
CA GLN A 298 -17.89 -1.94 -15.40
C GLN A 298 -16.79 -1.46 -14.45
N GLU A 299 -17.05 -1.37 -13.16
CA GLU A 299 -16.03 -1.08 -12.12
C GLU A 299 -14.88 -2.08 -12.18
N HIS A 300 -15.21 -3.38 -12.21
CA HIS A 300 -14.24 -4.46 -12.37
C HIS A 300 -13.39 -4.31 -13.64
N ILE A 301 -14.01 -4.15 -14.81
CA ILE A 301 -13.31 -4.01 -16.10
C ILE A 301 -12.41 -2.78 -16.10
N THR A 302 -12.89 -1.64 -15.61
CA THR A 302 -12.11 -0.38 -15.57
C THR A 302 -10.89 -0.56 -14.67
N ARG A 303 -11.07 -0.96 -13.41
CA ARG A 303 -9.97 -1.11 -12.43
C ARG A 303 -8.94 -2.16 -12.84
N TYR A 304 -9.37 -3.27 -13.44
CA TYR A 304 -8.46 -4.28 -14.00
C TYR A 304 -7.64 -3.75 -15.19
N ARG A 305 -8.25 -2.96 -16.08
CA ARG A 305 -7.58 -2.43 -17.28
C ARG A 305 -6.50 -1.41 -16.97
N GLU A 306 -6.57 -0.69 -15.85
CA GLU A 306 -5.49 0.21 -15.36
C GLU A 306 -4.11 -0.46 -15.35
N LEU A 307 -4.07 -1.77 -15.08
CA LEU A 307 -2.86 -2.60 -15.07
C LEU A 307 -2.67 -3.35 -16.39
N PHE A 308 -3.73 -3.98 -16.90
CA PHE A 308 -3.59 -4.89 -18.04
C PHE A 308 -3.23 -4.17 -19.36
N THR A 309 -3.84 -3.03 -19.67
CA THR A 309 -3.63 -2.35 -20.98
C THR A 309 -2.29 -1.65 -21.11
N ARG A 310 -1.48 -1.61 -20.04
CA ARG A 310 -0.14 -0.99 -20.02
C ARG A 310 0.84 -1.61 -21.02
N VAL A 311 0.68 -2.89 -21.37
CA VAL A 311 1.58 -3.61 -22.30
C VAL A 311 0.78 -4.27 -23.41
N SER A 312 1.19 -4.05 -24.66
CA SER A 312 0.69 -4.77 -25.84
C SER A 312 1.84 -5.37 -26.63
N LEU A 313 1.72 -6.63 -27.02
CA LEU A 313 2.70 -7.37 -27.83
C LEU A 313 2.01 -7.92 -29.09
N ASP A 314 2.70 -7.84 -30.23
CA ASP A 314 2.32 -8.40 -31.52
C ASP A 314 3.55 -9.00 -32.21
N LEU A 315 3.48 -10.27 -32.62
CA LEU A 315 4.57 -11.02 -33.27
C LEU A 315 4.31 -11.26 -34.78
N GLY A 316 3.24 -10.65 -35.30
CA GLY A 316 2.74 -10.80 -36.66
C GLY A 316 2.17 -12.20 -36.97
N GLY A 317 1.32 -12.29 -37.98
CA GLY A 317 0.76 -13.56 -38.45
C GLY A 317 -0.67 -13.41 -38.96
N LYS A 318 -1.42 -14.52 -38.97
CA LYS A 318 -2.86 -14.56 -39.25
C LYS A 318 -3.59 -15.11 -38.03
N GLN A 319 -4.75 -14.56 -37.68
CA GLN A 319 -5.60 -15.01 -36.57
C GLN A 319 -6.22 -16.41 -36.75
N GLU A 320 -5.77 -17.23 -37.71
CA GLU A 320 -6.45 -18.48 -38.08
C GLU A 320 -6.47 -19.50 -36.94
N ALA A 321 -5.44 -19.52 -36.10
CA ALA A 321 -5.39 -20.37 -34.90
C ALA A 321 -6.37 -19.93 -33.80
N ASP A 322 -6.79 -18.64 -33.75
CA ASP A 322 -7.78 -18.14 -32.78
C ASP A 322 -9.19 -18.76 -33.00
N LYS A 323 -9.39 -19.48 -34.11
CA LYS A 323 -10.59 -20.28 -34.45
C LYS A 323 -10.58 -21.68 -33.84
N ARG A 324 -9.47 -22.16 -33.28
CA ARG A 324 -9.38 -23.42 -32.52
C ARG A 324 -9.43 -23.16 -31.03
N SER A 325 -9.90 -24.14 -30.26
CA SER A 325 -9.91 -24.10 -28.80
C SER A 325 -8.49 -24.08 -28.23
N THR A 326 -8.33 -23.59 -27.00
CA THR A 326 -7.00 -23.48 -26.35
C THR A 326 -6.25 -24.81 -26.25
N PRO A 327 -6.89 -25.97 -25.93
CA PRO A 327 -6.20 -27.26 -25.94
C PRO A 327 -5.71 -27.70 -27.33
N GLU A 328 -6.49 -27.45 -28.39
CA GLU A 328 -6.09 -27.75 -29.76
C GLU A 328 -4.91 -26.87 -30.20
N ARG A 329 -4.98 -25.56 -29.93
CA ARG A 329 -3.88 -24.61 -30.20
C ARG A 329 -2.59 -25.04 -29.51
N LEU A 330 -2.68 -25.45 -28.24
CA LEU A 330 -1.54 -25.93 -27.47
C LEU A 330 -0.94 -27.21 -28.07
N ALA A 331 -1.80 -28.19 -28.40
CA ALA A 331 -1.39 -29.45 -29.02
C ALA A 331 -0.82 -29.28 -30.44
N ASP A 332 -1.21 -28.24 -31.18
CA ASP A 332 -0.65 -27.92 -32.50
C ASP A 332 0.62 -27.08 -32.42
N PHE A 333 0.67 -26.08 -31.53
CA PHE A 333 1.86 -25.26 -31.30
C PHE A 333 3.06 -26.09 -30.86
N TYR A 334 2.86 -27.13 -30.05
CA TYR A 334 3.94 -28.05 -29.66
C TYR A 334 4.48 -28.90 -30.82
N LYS A 335 3.75 -29.01 -31.94
CA LYS A 335 4.19 -29.71 -33.18
C LYS A 335 4.80 -28.74 -34.20
N ASP A 336 4.18 -27.57 -34.37
CA ASP A 336 4.63 -26.48 -35.24
C ASP A 336 4.43 -25.13 -34.52
N PRO A 337 5.42 -24.65 -33.75
CA PRO A 337 5.30 -23.41 -33.01
C PRO A 337 5.32 -22.16 -33.92
N ALA A 338 5.74 -22.31 -35.19
CA ALA A 338 5.75 -21.21 -36.15
C ALA A 338 4.34 -20.92 -36.71
N ALA A 339 3.43 -21.90 -36.69
CA ALA A 339 2.05 -21.76 -37.15
C ALA A 339 1.18 -20.86 -36.25
N ASP A 340 1.42 -20.83 -34.94
CA ASP A 340 0.64 -20.04 -33.98
C ASP A 340 1.51 -19.19 -33.03
N LYS A 341 2.10 -18.13 -33.59
CA LYS A 341 2.74 -17.07 -32.77
C LYS A 341 1.77 -16.39 -31.81
N GLY A 342 0.47 -16.44 -32.10
CA GLY A 342 -0.57 -15.87 -31.24
C GLY A 342 -0.62 -16.56 -29.87
N LEU A 343 -0.30 -17.86 -29.79
CA LEU A 343 -0.25 -18.56 -28.51
C LEU A 343 0.89 -18.07 -27.61
N ALA A 344 2.03 -17.66 -28.17
CA ALA A 344 3.11 -17.03 -27.42
C ALA A 344 2.70 -15.66 -26.83
N VAL A 345 1.98 -14.84 -27.61
CA VAL A 345 1.39 -13.58 -27.13
C VAL A 345 0.33 -13.84 -26.05
N LEU A 346 -0.49 -14.88 -26.22
CA LEU A 346 -1.52 -15.26 -25.25
C LEU A 346 -0.89 -15.71 -23.93
N PHE A 347 0.17 -16.53 -23.95
CA PHE A 347 0.87 -16.96 -22.75
C PHE A 347 1.54 -15.79 -22.02
N PHE A 348 2.23 -14.89 -22.75
CA PHE A 348 2.82 -13.68 -22.17
C PHE A 348 1.78 -12.80 -21.46
N GLN A 349 0.65 -12.56 -22.11
CA GLN A 349 -0.45 -11.80 -21.49
C GLN A 349 -1.17 -12.58 -20.38
N PHE A 350 -1.16 -13.92 -20.43
CA PHE A 350 -1.70 -14.75 -19.36
C PHE A 350 -0.85 -14.68 -18.09
N GLY A 351 0.49 -14.67 -18.19
CA GLY A 351 1.35 -14.39 -17.03
C GLY A 351 1.08 -13.03 -16.40
N ARG A 352 0.97 -11.96 -17.22
CA ARG A 352 0.58 -10.62 -16.73
C ARG A 352 -0.80 -10.63 -16.06
N TYR A 353 -1.79 -11.30 -16.66
CA TYR A 353 -3.12 -11.50 -16.09
C TYR A 353 -3.07 -12.22 -14.74
N LEU A 354 -2.28 -13.29 -14.63
CA LEU A 354 -2.11 -14.04 -13.39
C LEU A 354 -1.54 -13.13 -12.29
N THR A 355 -0.49 -12.32 -12.57
CA THR A 355 0.08 -11.38 -11.59
C THR A 355 -0.97 -10.39 -11.07
N ILE A 356 -1.71 -9.75 -11.99
CA ILE A 356 -2.78 -8.79 -11.67
C ILE A 356 -3.90 -9.46 -10.86
N SER A 357 -4.18 -10.73 -11.13
CA SER A 357 -5.24 -11.48 -10.49
C SER A 357 -4.81 -12.14 -9.17
N SER A 358 -3.51 -12.30 -8.90
CA SER A 358 -2.99 -13.03 -7.73
C SER A 358 -2.47 -12.14 -6.59
N THR A 359 -2.26 -10.83 -6.79
CA THR A 359 -1.98 -9.89 -5.68
C THR A 359 -2.40 -8.44 -5.97
N ARG A 360 -2.42 -7.59 -4.94
CA ARG A 360 -2.55 -6.12 -4.98
C ARG A 360 -1.81 -5.51 -3.78
N GLU A 361 -1.55 -4.19 -3.84
CA GLU A 361 -0.98 -3.44 -2.72
C GLU A 361 -1.69 -3.72 -1.38
N GLY A 362 -0.92 -3.86 -0.30
CA GLY A 362 -1.41 -4.13 1.06
C GLY A 362 -1.74 -5.61 1.38
N LEU A 363 -1.76 -6.50 0.39
CA LEU A 363 -2.10 -7.92 0.57
C LEU A 363 -0.86 -8.78 0.87
N LEU A 364 -0.86 -10.03 0.41
CA LEU A 364 0.27 -10.96 0.40
C LEU A 364 0.78 -11.13 -1.05
N PRO A 365 2.06 -11.47 -1.28
CA PRO A 365 2.54 -11.81 -2.61
C PRO A 365 2.00 -13.18 -3.07
N PRO A 366 2.00 -13.45 -4.39
CA PRO A 366 1.66 -14.77 -4.93
C PRO A 366 2.60 -15.85 -4.38
N ASN A 367 2.01 -16.92 -3.84
CA ASN A 367 2.76 -18.11 -3.38
C ASN A 367 3.03 -19.08 -4.54
N LEU A 368 3.48 -20.29 -4.23
CA LEU A 368 3.70 -21.39 -5.19
C LEU A 368 2.53 -21.65 -6.18
N GLN A 369 1.28 -21.43 -5.76
CA GLN A 369 0.08 -21.53 -6.63
C GLN A 369 -0.61 -20.18 -6.88
N GLY A 370 0.09 -19.07 -6.58
CA GLY A 370 -0.38 -17.69 -6.70
C GLY A 370 -1.49 -17.33 -5.72
N LEU A 371 -2.71 -17.71 -6.09
CA LEU A 371 -3.97 -17.47 -5.36
C LEU A 371 -4.94 -18.66 -5.44
N TRP A 372 -4.60 -19.70 -6.22
CA TRP A 372 -5.57 -20.73 -6.61
C TRP A 372 -5.13 -22.09 -6.08
N ALA A 373 -5.90 -22.67 -5.18
CA ALA A 373 -5.62 -24.00 -4.61
C ALA A 373 -6.93 -24.73 -4.29
N ASN A 374 -7.04 -25.99 -4.70
CA ASN A 374 -8.22 -26.85 -4.47
C ASN A 374 -8.09 -27.78 -3.25
N GLN A 375 -6.96 -27.76 -2.54
CA GLN A 375 -6.64 -28.72 -1.48
C GLN A 375 -6.58 -28.07 -0.09
N VAL A 376 -6.69 -28.90 0.96
CA VAL A 376 -6.41 -28.51 2.35
C VAL A 376 -4.92 -28.69 2.68
N GLN A 377 -4.27 -29.68 2.07
CA GLN A 377 -2.82 -29.78 1.99
C GLN A 377 -2.41 -29.45 0.55
N THR A 378 -2.12 -28.17 0.28
CA THR A 378 -1.54 -27.74 -0.99
C THR A 378 -0.13 -28.34 -1.16
N PRO A 379 0.29 -28.73 -2.37
CA PRO A 379 1.65 -29.24 -2.64
C PRO A 379 2.74 -28.27 -2.14
N TRP A 380 3.77 -28.80 -1.45
CA TRP A 380 4.82 -28.01 -0.79
C TRP A 380 4.24 -26.87 0.06
N ASN A 381 3.20 -27.19 0.83
CA ASN A 381 2.38 -26.26 1.63
C ASN A 381 1.73 -25.11 0.86
N GLY A 382 1.91 -24.96 -0.45
CA GLY A 382 1.63 -23.70 -1.15
C GLY A 382 2.39 -22.53 -0.52
N ASP A 383 3.62 -22.75 -0.04
CA ASP A 383 4.37 -21.77 0.73
C ASP A 383 5.17 -20.76 -0.13
N TYR A 384 6.16 -20.10 0.46
CA TYR A 384 7.14 -19.29 -0.24
C TYR A 384 8.51 -19.98 -0.22
N HIS A 385 8.82 -20.76 -1.27
CA HIS A 385 10.18 -21.24 -1.54
C HIS A 385 11.07 -20.09 -2.04
N LEU A 386 12.24 -19.97 -1.42
CA LEU A 386 13.19 -18.86 -1.48
C LEU A 386 14.50 -19.23 -2.20
N ASP A 387 14.57 -20.41 -2.81
CA ASP A 387 15.70 -20.92 -3.58
C ASP A 387 15.44 -20.92 -5.10
N VAL A 388 14.27 -20.47 -5.55
CA VAL A 388 14.00 -19.90 -6.89
C VAL A 388 12.56 -19.37 -7.03
N ASN A 389 11.57 -20.05 -6.43
CA ASN A 389 10.18 -19.96 -6.90
C ASN A 389 9.51 -18.62 -6.60
N VAL A 390 9.57 -18.10 -5.37
CA VAL A 390 8.97 -16.78 -5.07
C VAL A 390 9.68 -15.66 -5.83
N GLN A 391 10.97 -15.81 -6.09
CA GLN A 391 11.71 -14.84 -6.91
C GLN A 391 11.24 -14.90 -8.37
N MET A 392 11.03 -16.10 -8.92
CA MET A 392 10.47 -16.32 -10.26
C MET A 392 9.07 -15.73 -10.40
N ASN A 393 8.24 -15.79 -9.36
CA ASN A 393 6.92 -15.14 -9.35
C ASN A 393 7.00 -13.62 -9.59
N HIS A 394 8.09 -12.97 -9.17
CA HIS A 394 8.26 -11.52 -9.22
C HIS A 394 9.10 -11.02 -10.41
N TRP A 395 9.82 -11.88 -11.14
CA TRP A 395 10.62 -11.49 -12.31
C TRP A 395 9.85 -10.77 -13.44
N PRO A 396 8.63 -11.16 -13.86
CA PRO A 396 7.95 -10.44 -14.93
C PRO A 396 7.39 -9.08 -14.49
N VAL A 397 7.22 -8.84 -13.18
CA VAL A 397 6.42 -7.75 -12.62
C VAL A 397 6.91 -6.38 -13.08
N GLU A 398 8.21 -6.12 -12.96
CA GLU A 398 8.78 -4.83 -13.31
C GLU A 398 8.82 -4.60 -14.83
N VAL A 399 9.42 -5.52 -15.59
CA VAL A 399 9.57 -5.40 -17.04
C VAL A 399 8.22 -5.38 -17.77
N CYS A 400 7.19 -6.06 -17.24
CA CYS A 400 5.83 -6.08 -17.77
C CYS A 400 4.92 -4.95 -17.22
N ASN A 401 5.52 -3.94 -16.57
CA ASN A 401 4.88 -2.68 -16.17
C ASN A 401 3.78 -2.82 -15.10
N LEU A 402 4.05 -3.62 -14.08
CA LEU A 402 3.17 -3.94 -12.95
C LEU A 402 3.86 -3.67 -11.59
N SER A 403 4.83 -2.75 -11.54
CA SER A 403 5.72 -2.48 -10.39
C SER A 403 5.02 -2.46 -9.03
N GLU A 404 3.81 -1.90 -8.91
CA GLU A 404 3.04 -1.86 -7.65
C GLU A 404 2.77 -3.26 -7.04
N LEU A 405 2.69 -4.30 -7.87
CA LEU A 405 2.42 -5.67 -7.45
C LEU A 405 3.66 -6.37 -6.84
N ASN A 406 4.80 -5.68 -6.79
CA ASN A 406 6.02 -6.12 -6.09
C ASN A 406 6.05 -5.68 -4.61
N LEU A 407 5.28 -4.65 -4.24
CA LEU A 407 5.20 -4.12 -2.87
C LEU A 407 4.72 -5.14 -1.82
N PRO A 408 3.81 -6.09 -2.11
CA PRO A 408 3.44 -7.17 -1.19
C PRO A 408 4.62 -8.08 -0.78
N LEU A 409 5.59 -8.33 -1.67
CA LEU A 409 6.81 -9.07 -1.33
C LEU A 409 7.66 -8.27 -0.33
N ALA A 410 7.91 -6.99 -0.61
CA ALA A 410 8.64 -6.12 0.32
C ALA A 410 7.99 -6.05 1.71
N ALA A 411 6.65 -6.07 1.78
CA ALA A 411 5.92 -6.15 3.05
C ALA A 411 6.08 -7.50 3.78
N LEU A 412 6.09 -8.63 3.06
CA LEU A 412 6.35 -9.95 3.62
C LEU A 412 7.79 -10.04 4.17
N VAL A 413 8.79 -9.66 3.37
CA VAL A 413 10.20 -9.67 3.76
C VAL A 413 10.46 -8.75 4.96
N LYS A 414 9.84 -7.56 5.01
CA LYS A 414 9.89 -6.67 6.19
C LYS A 414 9.37 -7.34 7.47
N GLY A 415 8.37 -8.20 7.36
CA GLY A 415 7.87 -9.03 8.47
C GLY A 415 8.86 -10.13 8.91
N MET A 416 9.65 -10.66 7.98
CA MET A 416 10.64 -11.72 8.24
C MET A 416 11.92 -11.24 8.92
N VAL A 417 12.26 -9.94 8.87
CA VAL A 417 13.50 -9.41 9.47
C VAL A 417 13.62 -9.74 10.96
N LYS A 418 12.58 -9.47 11.76
CA LYS A 418 12.64 -9.67 13.23
C LYS A 418 12.67 -11.15 13.66
N PRO A 419 12.00 -12.09 12.98
CA PRO A 419 12.31 -13.52 13.09
C PRO A 419 13.73 -13.89 12.65
N GLY A 420 14.17 -13.40 11.49
CA GLY A 420 15.49 -13.71 10.90
C GLY A 420 16.67 -13.22 11.73
N GLU A 421 16.52 -12.13 12.50
CA GLU A 421 17.47 -11.69 13.54
C GLU A 421 17.65 -12.76 14.64
N ARG A 422 16.55 -13.40 15.07
CA ARG A 422 16.63 -14.51 16.04
C ARG A 422 17.28 -15.74 15.43
N THR A 423 16.99 -16.04 14.16
CA THR A 423 17.64 -17.14 13.44
C THR A 423 19.14 -16.91 13.25
N ALA A 424 19.56 -15.70 12.85
CA ALA A 424 20.97 -15.32 12.74
C ALA A 424 21.71 -15.56 14.07
N LYS A 425 21.11 -15.14 15.19
CA LYS A 425 21.69 -15.33 16.52
C LYS A 425 21.62 -16.78 17.03
N ALA A 426 20.61 -17.56 16.66
CA ALA A 426 20.44 -18.94 17.10
C ALA A 426 21.45 -19.91 16.47
N TYR A 427 21.62 -19.83 15.15
CA TYR A 427 22.42 -20.77 14.36
C TYR A 427 23.87 -20.32 14.15
N TYR A 428 24.11 -19.01 14.04
CA TYR A 428 25.41 -18.47 13.65
C TYR A 428 26.03 -17.54 14.71
N ASP A 429 25.31 -17.27 15.80
CA ASP A 429 25.59 -16.20 16.78
C ASP A 429 25.77 -14.80 16.15
N ALA A 430 25.26 -14.61 14.94
CA ALA A 430 25.56 -13.51 14.03
C ALA A 430 24.78 -12.21 14.34
N GLU A 431 25.20 -11.13 13.68
CA GLU A 431 24.42 -9.91 13.51
C GLU A 431 23.49 -10.00 12.29
N GLY A 432 22.66 -8.99 12.06
CA GLY A 432 21.79 -8.93 10.88
C GLY A 432 20.60 -9.88 10.95
N TRP A 433 20.07 -10.27 9.79
CA TRP A 433 18.99 -11.27 9.68
C TRP A 433 19.27 -12.26 8.55
N VAL A 434 18.76 -13.49 8.68
CA VAL A 434 18.83 -14.55 7.67
C VAL A 434 17.48 -15.23 7.46
N ALA A 435 17.24 -15.74 6.26
CA ALA A 435 16.19 -16.69 5.94
C ALA A 435 16.75 -17.77 4.98
N HIS A 436 16.29 -19.01 5.16
CA HIS A 436 16.76 -20.18 4.42
C HIS A 436 15.84 -20.49 3.22
N VAL A 437 15.58 -21.76 2.88
CA VAL A 437 14.80 -22.14 1.67
C VAL A 437 13.31 -21.84 1.79
N ILE A 438 12.71 -21.89 2.97
CA ILE A 438 11.24 -21.86 3.14
C ILE A 438 10.78 -20.72 4.05
N ALA A 439 9.65 -20.10 3.69
CA ALA A 439 8.97 -19.09 4.50
C ALA A 439 7.44 -19.18 4.38
N ASN A 440 6.74 -18.62 5.36
CA ASN A 440 5.28 -18.60 5.47
C ASN A 440 4.77 -17.23 5.94
N ILE A 441 3.45 -17.04 5.98
CA ILE A 441 2.83 -15.78 6.42
C ILE A 441 3.02 -15.49 7.94
N TRP A 442 3.52 -16.47 8.69
CA TRP A 442 3.72 -16.41 10.14
C TRP A 442 5.15 -15.99 10.56
N GLY A 443 6.04 -15.74 9.58
CA GLY A 443 7.40 -15.27 9.83
C GLY A 443 8.43 -16.38 10.08
N TYR A 444 8.23 -17.58 9.52
CA TYR A 444 9.26 -18.63 9.56
C TYR A 444 10.52 -18.21 8.78
N THR A 445 11.68 -18.44 9.39
CA THR A 445 13.02 -18.05 8.86
C THR A 445 14.12 -19.07 9.17
N ALA A 446 13.84 -20.07 10.01
CA ALA A 446 14.77 -21.12 10.40
C ALA A 446 15.18 -22.00 9.19
N PRO A 447 16.26 -22.82 9.32
CA PRO A 447 16.57 -23.87 8.36
C PRO A 447 15.38 -24.82 8.11
N GLY A 448 15.46 -25.56 7.01
CA GLY A 448 14.57 -26.70 6.76
C GLY A 448 14.92 -27.94 7.59
N GLU A 449 14.14 -29.00 7.40
CA GLU A 449 14.25 -30.28 8.10
C GLU A 449 15.49 -31.12 7.70
N GLU A 450 16.17 -30.81 6.59
CA GLU A 450 17.34 -31.57 6.12
C GLU A 450 18.47 -30.65 5.63
N ALA A 451 19.71 -31.12 5.78
CA ALA A 451 20.94 -30.45 5.36
C ALA A 451 21.08 -30.26 3.84
N SER A 452 20.48 -31.15 3.05
CA SER A 452 20.58 -31.22 1.58
C SER A 452 20.01 -29.99 0.86
N TRP A 453 18.99 -29.36 1.46
CA TRP A 453 18.31 -28.17 0.95
C TRP A 453 18.20 -27.09 2.04
N GLY A 454 17.71 -27.47 3.23
CA GLY A 454 17.34 -26.57 4.32
C GLY A 454 18.48 -25.76 4.92
N ALA A 455 19.74 -26.15 4.70
CA ALA A 455 20.94 -25.43 5.15
C ALA A 455 21.40 -24.29 4.21
N THR A 456 20.66 -24.00 3.12
CA THR A 456 20.96 -22.89 2.20
C THR A 456 20.97 -21.55 2.92
N THR A 457 22.11 -20.85 2.96
CA THR A 457 22.22 -19.56 3.68
C THR A 457 21.82 -18.34 2.84
N ALA A 458 21.53 -18.52 1.55
CA ALA A 458 21.40 -17.43 0.57
C ALA A 458 20.00 -16.79 0.44
N GLY A 459 18.94 -17.38 1.02
CA GLY A 459 17.54 -16.97 0.78
C GLY A 459 17.26 -15.50 1.09
N SER A 460 17.74 -14.99 2.22
CA SER A 460 17.69 -13.56 2.58
C SER A 460 18.42 -12.64 1.60
N GLY A 461 19.55 -13.09 1.04
CA GLY A 461 20.31 -12.34 0.03
C GLY A 461 19.58 -12.26 -1.31
N TRP A 462 18.98 -13.36 -1.78
CA TRP A 462 18.18 -13.34 -3.00
C TRP A 462 16.91 -12.50 -2.85
N LEU A 463 16.19 -12.60 -1.72
CA LEU A 463 15.06 -11.71 -1.46
C LEU A 463 15.46 -10.22 -1.56
N CYS A 464 16.67 -9.85 -1.13
CA CYS A 464 17.20 -8.50 -1.29
C CYS A 464 17.45 -8.08 -2.75
N ASN A 465 17.71 -9.02 -3.69
CA ASN A 465 17.74 -8.73 -5.13
C ASN A 465 16.34 -8.32 -5.64
N ASN A 466 15.28 -9.08 -5.35
CA ASN A 466 13.92 -8.72 -5.79
C ASN A 466 13.45 -7.36 -5.26
N LEU A 467 13.82 -7.02 -4.02
CA LEU A 467 13.59 -5.70 -3.42
C LEU A 467 14.42 -4.61 -4.13
N TRP A 468 15.71 -4.85 -4.38
CA TRP A 468 16.55 -3.92 -5.12
C TRP A 468 16.08 -3.69 -6.56
N GLU A 469 15.56 -4.71 -7.25
CA GLU A 469 15.05 -4.60 -8.61
C GLU A 469 13.82 -3.70 -8.70
N HIS A 470 12.94 -3.70 -7.69
CA HIS A 470 11.86 -2.71 -7.63
C HIS A 470 12.42 -1.28 -7.57
N TYR A 471 13.49 -1.03 -6.79
CA TYR A 471 14.19 0.26 -6.84
C TYR A 471 14.81 0.51 -8.22
N ALA A 472 15.49 -0.46 -8.81
CA ALA A 472 16.15 -0.31 -10.11
C ALA A 472 15.17 0.05 -11.24
N PHE A 473 13.95 -0.52 -11.24
CA PHE A 473 12.92 -0.24 -12.24
C PHE A 473 11.99 0.95 -11.89
N SER A 474 11.94 1.42 -10.64
CA SER A 474 11.15 2.60 -10.23
C SER A 474 11.97 3.90 -10.12
N GLY A 475 13.26 3.81 -9.79
CA GLY A 475 14.09 4.95 -9.40
C GLY A 475 13.65 5.62 -8.09
N ASP A 476 12.73 5.00 -7.33
CA ASP A 476 12.09 5.61 -6.17
C ASP A 476 13.02 5.62 -4.94
N LYS A 477 13.57 6.79 -4.62
CA LYS A 477 14.41 6.98 -3.43
C LYS A 477 13.65 6.83 -2.11
N GLN A 478 12.34 7.07 -2.06
CA GLN A 478 11.55 6.85 -0.84
C GLN A 478 11.36 5.36 -0.57
N TYR A 479 11.09 4.58 -1.62
CA TYR A 479 11.09 3.11 -1.53
C TYR A 479 12.47 2.58 -1.12
N LEU A 480 13.55 3.07 -1.74
CA LEU A 480 14.93 2.67 -1.39
C LEU A 480 15.23 2.91 0.08
N GLU A 481 14.91 4.10 0.61
CA GLU A 481 15.02 4.43 2.03
C GLU A 481 14.22 3.46 2.92
N CYS A 482 13.01 3.07 2.50
CA CYS A 482 12.18 2.11 3.23
C CYS A 482 12.72 0.67 3.24
N ILE A 483 13.43 0.22 2.20
CA ILE A 483 14.07 -1.11 2.16
C ILE A 483 15.52 -1.12 2.64
N TYR A 484 16.18 0.04 2.74
CA TYR A 484 17.59 0.17 3.14
C TYR A 484 17.93 -0.58 4.44
N PRO A 485 17.11 -0.54 5.52
CA PRO A 485 17.37 -1.35 6.72
C PRO A 485 17.32 -2.86 6.50
N ILE A 486 16.51 -3.33 5.54
CA ILE A 486 16.37 -4.75 5.18
C ILE A 486 17.64 -5.21 4.46
N LEU A 487 18.07 -4.45 3.44
CA LEU A 487 19.32 -4.69 2.69
C LEU A 487 20.53 -4.68 3.64
N LYS A 488 20.62 -3.65 4.50
CA LYS A 488 21.69 -3.52 5.50
C LYS A 488 21.71 -4.67 6.48
N GLY A 489 20.54 -5.11 6.95
CA GLY A 489 20.42 -6.24 7.86
C GLY A 489 20.89 -7.56 7.26
N ALA A 490 20.60 -7.82 5.97
CA ALA A 490 21.13 -8.99 5.28
C ALA A 490 22.65 -8.85 5.05
N ALA A 491 23.12 -7.68 4.61
CA ALA A 491 24.55 -7.43 4.39
C ALA A 491 25.39 -7.57 5.69
N LEU A 492 24.85 -7.15 6.84
CA LEU A 492 25.46 -7.36 8.15
C LEU A 492 25.58 -8.86 8.50
N PHE A 493 24.54 -9.65 8.22
CA PHE A 493 24.58 -11.10 8.43
C PHE A 493 25.73 -11.73 7.65
N TYR A 494 25.76 -11.59 6.32
CA TYR A 494 26.83 -12.16 5.49
C TYR A 494 28.22 -11.60 5.89
N ASN A 495 28.35 -10.30 6.14
CA ASN A 495 29.59 -9.71 6.65
C ASN A 495 30.10 -10.38 7.94
N SER A 496 29.21 -10.84 8.82
CA SER A 496 29.58 -11.48 10.09
C SER A 496 29.83 -12.99 10.01
N VAL A 497 29.20 -13.71 9.06
CA VAL A 497 29.32 -15.20 8.99
C VAL A 497 30.40 -15.72 8.04
N LEU A 498 30.89 -14.90 7.11
CA LEU A 498 31.95 -15.26 6.16
C LEU A 498 33.23 -15.73 6.89
N VAL A 499 33.80 -16.85 6.43
CA VAL A 499 35.08 -17.43 6.90
C VAL A 499 36.08 -17.48 5.75
N ARG A 500 37.39 -17.61 6.04
CA ARG A 500 38.35 -17.91 4.97
C ARG A 500 38.29 -19.39 4.60
N ASP A 501 38.23 -19.66 3.31
CA ASP A 501 38.63 -20.94 2.74
C ASP A 501 40.14 -21.16 2.91
N PRO A 502 40.61 -22.30 3.47
CA PRO A 502 42.03 -22.61 3.59
C PRO A 502 42.75 -22.83 2.25
N GLU A 503 42.07 -23.17 1.14
CA GLU A 503 42.75 -23.45 -0.14
C GLU A 503 42.98 -22.18 -0.97
N THR A 504 41.94 -21.36 -1.18
CA THR A 504 42.00 -20.13 -1.99
C THR A 504 42.26 -18.86 -1.18
N GLY A 505 42.02 -18.89 0.13
CA GLY A 505 42.09 -17.72 1.03
C GLY A 505 40.88 -16.78 0.96
N TRP A 506 39.93 -17.01 0.05
CA TRP A 506 38.73 -16.19 -0.15
C TRP A 506 37.77 -16.24 1.04
N LEU A 507 36.97 -15.18 1.19
CA LEU A 507 35.87 -15.11 2.16
C LEU A 507 34.60 -15.78 1.62
N VAL A 508 34.15 -16.83 2.30
CA VAL A 508 33.10 -17.76 1.85
C VAL A 508 32.10 -18.12 2.96
N THR A 509 30.91 -18.58 2.58
CA THR A 509 29.92 -19.16 3.50
C THR A 509 30.31 -20.59 3.91
N SER A 510 30.01 -20.98 5.14
CA SER A 510 30.21 -22.37 5.61
C SER A 510 29.40 -22.62 6.89
N PRO A 511 28.58 -23.69 6.98
CA PRO A 511 28.14 -24.55 5.86
C PRO A 511 27.24 -23.77 4.88
N SER A 512 27.08 -24.29 3.66
CA SER A 512 25.96 -23.98 2.74
C SER A 512 25.82 -25.10 1.71
N VAL A 513 24.91 -24.97 0.74
CA VAL A 513 24.68 -25.89 -0.38
C VAL A 513 24.52 -25.11 -1.70
N SER A 514 24.68 -25.78 -2.85
CA SER A 514 24.02 -25.29 -4.08
C SER A 514 22.64 -25.95 -4.13
N PRO A 515 21.52 -25.20 -3.98
CA PRO A 515 20.18 -25.80 -3.98
C PRO A 515 19.94 -26.52 -5.31
N GLU A 516 19.50 -27.78 -5.38
CA GLU A 516 19.54 -28.84 -4.36
C GLU A 516 20.49 -29.96 -4.83
N ASN A 517 21.59 -29.58 -5.48
CA ASN A 517 22.47 -30.52 -6.14
C ASN A 517 23.43 -31.18 -5.14
N SER A 518 23.87 -32.39 -5.47
CA SER A 518 24.83 -33.15 -4.66
C SER A 518 25.98 -33.68 -5.50
N PHE A 519 27.06 -34.03 -4.82
CA PHE A 519 28.32 -34.43 -5.42
C PHE A 519 28.94 -35.63 -4.70
N TYR A 520 29.86 -36.30 -5.40
CA TYR A 520 30.67 -37.38 -4.84
C TYR A 520 31.96 -36.82 -4.23
N LEU A 521 32.22 -37.21 -2.99
CA LEU A 521 33.50 -37.00 -2.30
C LEU A 521 34.55 -38.04 -2.79
N PRO A 522 35.86 -37.79 -2.58
CA PRO A 522 36.92 -38.74 -2.94
C PRO A 522 36.82 -40.12 -2.26
N ASN A 523 36.08 -40.24 -1.15
CA ASN A 523 35.79 -41.50 -0.46
C ASN A 523 34.63 -42.31 -1.10
N GLY A 524 33.95 -41.75 -2.11
CA GLY A 524 32.79 -42.35 -2.80
C GLY A 524 31.43 -42.02 -2.18
N ASN A 525 31.39 -41.37 -1.00
CA ASN A 525 30.14 -40.93 -0.38
C ASN A 525 29.55 -39.70 -1.10
N ARG A 526 28.26 -39.44 -0.85
CA ARG A 526 27.53 -38.31 -1.43
C ARG A 526 27.30 -37.22 -0.38
N ALA A 527 27.67 -35.98 -0.72
CA ALA A 527 27.39 -34.79 0.08
C ALA A 527 26.70 -33.70 -0.77
N SER A 528 25.99 -32.80 -0.10
CA SER A 528 25.43 -31.54 -0.64
C SER A 528 26.03 -30.33 0.08
N ILE A 529 26.32 -30.51 1.38
CA ILE A 529 27.00 -29.52 2.22
C ILE A 529 28.41 -29.24 1.72
N CYS A 530 28.73 -27.96 1.60
CA CYS A 530 29.99 -27.46 1.08
C CYS A 530 30.35 -26.12 1.77
N MET A 531 31.35 -25.44 1.21
CA MET A 531 31.82 -24.13 1.61
C MET A 531 31.92 -23.26 0.36
N GLY A 532 31.37 -22.04 0.41
CA GLY A 532 31.35 -21.09 -0.71
C GLY A 532 30.80 -21.63 -2.03
N PRO A 533 29.60 -22.25 -2.09
CA PRO A 533 28.99 -22.62 -3.37
C PRO A 533 28.85 -21.36 -4.25
N THR A 534 28.99 -21.52 -5.57
CA THR A 534 29.09 -20.38 -6.50
C THR A 534 27.87 -19.44 -6.43
N MET A 535 26.69 -19.99 -6.12
CA MET A 535 25.47 -19.22 -5.88
C MET A 535 25.60 -18.23 -4.69
N ASP A 536 26.08 -18.68 -3.53
CA ASP A 536 26.28 -17.82 -2.35
C ASP A 536 27.28 -16.70 -2.67
N ASN A 537 28.38 -17.04 -3.35
CA ASN A 537 29.42 -16.08 -3.73
C ASN A 537 28.85 -14.98 -4.64
N GLN A 538 28.00 -15.34 -5.61
CA GLN A 538 27.31 -14.41 -6.49
C GLN A 538 26.28 -13.55 -5.74
N ILE A 539 25.44 -14.16 -4.90
CA ILE A 539 24.40 -13.45 -4.12
C ILE A 539 25.02 -12.44 -3.16
N ILE A 540 26.10 -12.79 -2.45
CA ILE A 540 26.77 -11.88 -1.51
C ILE A 540 27.49 -10.76 -2.29
N ARG A 541 28.14 -11.08 -3.42
CA ARG A 541 28.78 -10.10 -4.31
C ARG A 541 27.79 -9.08 -4.85
N GLU A 542 26.59 -9.51 -5.26
CA GLU A 542 25.54 -8.59 -5.70
C GLU A 542 24.95 -7.79 -4.53
N LEU A 543 24.60 -8.44 -3.42
CA LEU A 543 24.04 -7.78 -2.23
C LEU A 543 24.98 -6.69 -1.69
N PHE A 544 26.28 -6.95 -1.59
CA PHE A 544 27.26 -5.95 -1.15
C PHE A 544 27.36 -4.81 -2.16
N THR A 545 27.35 -5.09 -3.46
CA THR A 545 27.34 -4.06 -4.52
C THR A 545 26.10 -3.17 -4.44
N ASN A 546 24.92 -3.76 -4.29
CA ASN A 546 23.65 -3.05 -4.14
C ASN A 546 23.59 -2.25 -2.83
N MET A 547 24.16 -2.78 -1.73
CA MET A 547 24.23 -2.11 -0.44
C MET A 547 25.19 -0.90 -0.45
N ILE A 548 26.37 -1.05 -1.06
CA ILE A 548 27.31 0.04 -1.34
C ILE A 548 26.61 1.13 -2.15
N ARG A 549 25.91 0.74 -3.22
CA ARG A 549 25.21 1.69 -4.10
C ARG A 549 24.02 2.37 -3.40
N ALA A 550 23.28 1.67 -2.55
CA ALA A 550 22.21 2.24 -1.74
C ALA A 550 22.76 3.28 -0.73
N SER A 551 23.89 2.96 -0.08
CA SER A 551 24.62 3.87 0.82
C SER A 551 25.03 5.17 0.11
N GLU A 552 25.57 5.09 -1.11
CA GLU A 552 25.89 6.27 -1.94
C GLU A 552 24.63 7.09 -2.30
N LEU A 553 23.56 6.43 -2.74
CA LEU A 553 22.35 7.07 -3.25
C LEU A 553 21.53 7.81 -2.17
N LEU A 554 21.67 7.38 -0.90
CA LEU A 554 21.02 7.98 0.27
C LEU A 554 21.97 8.80 1.16
N GLY A 555 23.29 8.69 0.98
CA GLY A 555 24.30 9.38 1.80
C GLY A 555 24.46 8.80 3.21
N LYS A 556 24.37 7.46 3.37
CA LYS A 556 24.32 6.78 4.68
C LYS A 556 25.42 5.74 4.87
N ASP A 557 25.79 5.48 6.13
CA ASP A 557 26.72 4.42 6.57
C ASP A 557 28.05 4.30 5.79
N GLU A 558 28.75 5.42 5.57
CA GLU A 558 30.01 5.44 4.81
C GLU A 558 31.07 4.44 5.32
N GLU A 559 31.24 4.28 6.64
CA GLU A 559 32.21 3.32 7.18
C GLU A 559 31.80 1.86 6.93
N PHE A 560 30.50 1.53 6.97
CA PHE A 560 30.04 0.19 6.60
C PHE A 560 30.20 -0.04 5.09
N ARG A 561 29.95 0.98 4.25
CA ARG A 561 30.25 0.95 2.81
C ARG A 561 31.73 0.61 2.57
N LYS A 562 32.66 1.26 3.27
CA LYS A 562 34.11 0.97 3.17
C LYS A 562 34.44 -0.48 3.53
N VAL A 563 33.87 -1.01 4.61
CA VAL A 563 34.04 -2.42 5.01
C VAL A 563 33.50 -3.39 3.96
N LEU A 564 32.31 -3.12 3.40
CA LEU A 564 31.74 -3.95 2.34
C LEU A 564 32.57 -3.88 1.05
N SER A 565 33.06 -2.70 0.65
CA SER A 565 33.95 -2.53 -0.52
C SER A 565 35.22 -3.36 -0.36
N GLN A 566 35.87 -3.33 0.81
CA GLN A 566 37.07 -4.12 1.08
C GLN A 566 36.79 -5.62 1.02
N LYS A 567 35.72 -6.11 1.66
CA LYS A 567 35.36 -7.54 1.59
C LYS A 567 34.96 -8.01 0.19
N LEU A 568 34.48 -7.12 -0.67
CA LEU A 568 34.11 -7.44 -2.05
C LEU A 568 35.32 -7.84 -2.91
N GLU A 569 36.53 -7.44 -2.52
CA GLU A 569 37.81 -7.87 -3.11
C GLU A 569 38.26 -9.25 -2.60
N GLU A 570 37.79 -9.66 -1.41
CA GLU A 570 38.17 -10.93 -0.76
C GLU A 570 37.19 -12.09 -1.02
N ILE A 571 35.95 -11.82 -1.40
CA ILE A 571 34.94 -12.81 -1.82
C ILE A 571 35.36 -13.45 -3.16
N PRO A 572 35.02 -14.72 -3.46
CA PRO A 572 35.32 -15.33 -4.76
C PRO A 572 34.78 -14.52 -5.97
N PRO A 573 35.35 -14.69 -7.17
CA PRO A 573 34.84 -14.05 -8.39
C PRO A 573 33.40 -14.47 -8.70
N ALA A 574 32.76 -13.78 -9.65
CA ALA A 574 31.39 -14.10 -10.11
C ALA A 574 31.24 -15.53 -10.66
N GLY A 575 32.34 -16.21 -10.98
CA GLY A 575 32.40 -17.65 -11.17
C GLY A 575 33.83 -18.10 -11.46
N VAL A 576 34.05 -19.41 -11.42
CA VAL A 576 35.31 -20.08 -11.78
C VAL A 576 35.04 -21.04 -12.93
N VAL A 577 35.96 -21.14 -13.89
CA VAL A 577 35.83 -22.02 -15.05
C VAL A 577 36.58 -23.34 -14.78
N GLY A 578 35.88 -24.46 -14.94
CA GLY A 578 36.42 -25.81 -14.73
C GLY A 578 37.33 -26.27 -15.87
N LYS A 579 38.00 -27.41 -15.69
CA LYS A 579 38.89 -28.04 -16.68
C LYS A 579 38.12 -28.53 -17.92
N ASP A 580 36.82 -28.78 -17.79
CA ASP A 580 35.90 -29.07 -18.91
C ASP A 580 35.36 -27.80 -19.60
N GLY A 581 35.69 -26.61 -19.08
CA GLY A 581 35.27 -25.32 -19.61
C GLY A 581 33.86 -24.87 -19.19
N ARG A 582 33.16 -25.59 -18.30
CA ARG A 582 31.90 -25.16 -17.68
C ARG A 582 32.13 -24.18 -16.54
N LEU A 583 31.06 -23.51 -16.09
CA LEU A 583 31.11 -22.76 -14.84
C LEU A 583 31.00 -23.74 -13.66
N MET A 584 31.90 -23.65 -12.68
CA MET A 584 31.93 -24.53 -11.53
C MET A 584 30.80 -24.21 -10.54
N GLU A 585 30.08 -25.24 -10.07
CA GLU A 585 28.98 -25.11 -9.10
C GLU A 585 29.48 -24.93 -7.65
N TRP A 586 30.64 -25.52 -7.35
CA TRP A 586 31.37 -25.40 -6.09
C TRP A 586 32.80 -24.93 -6.37
N LEU A 587 33.54 -24.46 -5.34
CA LEU A 587 34.94 -24.04 -5.51
C LEU A 587 35.90 -25.22 -5.73
N GLU A 588 35.58 -26.39 -5.19
CA GLU A 588 36.23 -27.66 -5.53
C GLU A 588 35.55 -28.27 -6.76
N GLU A 589 36.31 -28.85 -7.69
CA GLU A 589 35.81 -29.46 -8.93
C GLU A 589 35.23 -30.87 -8.68
N TYR A 590 34.20 -30.94 -7.84
CA TYR A 590 33.54 -32.19 -7.49
C TYR A 590 32.85 -32.85 -8.67
N LYS A 591 32.78 -34.18 -8.66
CA LYS A 591 31.92 -34.94 -9.57
C LYS A 591 30.46 -34.86 -9.12
N GLU A 592 29.63 -34.19 -9.91
CA GLU A 592 28.17 -34.12 -9.75
C GLU A 592 27.53 -35.51 -9.69
N THR A 593 26.49 -35.67 -8.85
CA THR A 593 25.64 -36.88 -8.90
C THR A 593 24.59 -36.82 -10.00
N ASP A 594 24.19 -35.61 -10.41
CA ASP A 594 23.17 -35.36 -11.41
C ASP A 594 23.59 -34.19 -12.33
N PRO A 595 24.24 -34.48 -13.48
CA PRO A 595 24.62 -33.44 -14.43
C PRO A 595 23.44 -32.73 -15.12
N GLN A 596 22.23 -33.29 -15.06
CA GLN A 596 21.00 -32.72 -15.65
C GLN A 596 20.05 -32.17 -14.59
N HIS A 597 20.58 -31.84 -13.41
CA HIS A 597 19.81 -31.39 -12.26
C HIS A 597 18.86 -30.22 -12.56
N ARG A 598 17.70 -30.25 -11.89
CA ARG A 598 16.60 -29.31 -12.09
C ARG A 598 16.96 -27.86 -11.73
N HIS A 599 17.83 -27.70 -10.73
CA HIS A 599 18.40 -26.41 -10.35
C HIS A 599 19.71 -26.14 -11.11
N ILE A 600 19.96 -24.87 -11.42
CA ILE A 600 21.18 -24.38 -12.05
C ILE A 600 21.71 -23.16 -11.27
N SER A 601 21.72 -23.28 -9.95
CA SER A 601 21.84 -22.19 -8.98
C SER A 601 23.13 -21.38 -9.10
N HIS A 602 24.23 -22.01 -9.51
CA HIS A 602 25.50 -21.35 -9.81
C HIS A 602 25.49 -20.44 -11.05
N LEU A 603 24.38 -20.36 -11.81
CA LEU A 603 24.18 -19.38 -12.87
C LEU A 603 23.38 -18.14 -12.42
N TYR A 604 23.06 -18.00 -11.12
CA TYR A 604 22.40 -16.81 -10.57
C TYR A 604 23.02 -15.48 -11.07
N GLY A 605 24.36 -15.43 -11.19
CA GLY A 605 25.12 -14.29 -11.70
C GLY A 605 24.78 -13.87 -13.14
N LEU A 606 24.28 -14.79 -13.97
CA LEU A 606 23.81 -14.55 -15.35
C LEU A 606 22.32 -14.14 -15.39
N TYR A 607 21.49 -14.71 -14.52
CA TYR A 607 20.10 -14.32 -14.28
C TYR A 607 19.64 -14.80 -12.89
N PRO A 608 18.93 -13.97 -12.07
CA PRO A 608 18.41 -12.64 -12.38
C PRO A 608 19.47 -11.53 -12.37
N ALA A 609 20.59 -11.74 -11.67
CA ALA A 609 21.64 -10.76 -11.43
C ALA A 609 22.37 -10.30 -12.71
N SER A 610 23.29 -9.36 -12.56
CA SER A 610 24.05 -8.74 -13.68
C SER A 610 25.56 -8.98 -13.62
N LEU A 611 26.02 -9.97 -12.85
CA LEU A 611 27.44 -10.27 -12.62
C LEU A 611 28.12 -10.96 -13.80
N ILE A 612 27.36 -11.67 -14.64
CA ILE A 612 27.84 -12.34 -15.85
C ILE A 612 27.03 -11.83 -17.04
N THR A 613 27.71 -11.27 -18.04
CA THR A 613 27.09 -10.76 -19.28
C THR A 613 27.95 -11.12 -20.51
N PRO A 614 27.36 -11.28 -21.71
CA PRO A 614 28.11 -11.65 -22.92
C PRO A 614 29.21 -10.64 -23.32
N GLU A 615 29.05 -9.36 -22.99
CA GLU A 615 30.00 -8.30 -23.35
C GLU A 615 30.95 -7.91 -22.21
N GLY A 616 30.48 -7.93 -20.95
CA GLY A 616 31.30 -7.59 -19.79
C GLY A 616 32.19 -8.75 -19.29
N THR A 617 31.74 -10.00 -19.48
CA THR A 617 32.44 -11.20 -19.00
C THR A 617 32.31 -12.36 -20.01
N PRO A 618 32.83 -12.20 -21.25
CA PRO A 618 32.58 -13.17 -22.34
C PRO A 618 33.04 -14.60 -22.02
N GLU A 619 34.14 -14.77 -21.28
CA GLU A 619 34.63 -16.09 -20.86
C GLU A 619 33.65 -16.80 -19.90
N LEU A 620 33.15 -16.09 -18.88
CA LEU A 620 32.16 -16.63 -17.96
C LEU A 620 30.83 -16.90 -18.67
N ALA A 621 30.42 -16.04 -19.61
CA ALA A 621 29.20 -16.25 -20.40
C ALA A 621 29.27 -17.51 -21.27
N GLU A 622 30.43 -17.81 -21.86
CA GLU A 622 30.67 -19.04 -22.61
C GLU A 622 30.76 -20.28 -21.69
N ALA A 623 31.33 -20.14 -20.49
CA ALA A 623 31.29 -21.18 -19.47
C ALA A 623 29.85 -21.50 -19.02
N CYS A 624 28.99 -20.47 -18.90
CA CYS A 624 27.56 -20.64 -18.63
C CYS A 624 26.84 -21.38 -19.78
N ARG A 625 27.20 -21.12 -21.05
CA ARG A 625 26.64 -21.82 -22.21
C ARG A 625 26.90 -23.33 -22.11
N LYS A 626 28.14 -23.73 -21.85
CA LYS A 626 28.54 -25.13 -21.70
C LYS A 626 27.89 -25.81 -20.48
N THR A 627 27.70 -25.07 -19.38
CA THR A 627 26.89 -25.53 -18.24
C THR A 627 25.46 -25.87 -18.68
N LEU A 628 24.80 -24.99 -19.44
CA LEU A 628 23.43 -25.21 -19.90
C LEU A 628 23.32 -26.37 -20.91
N GLU A 629 24.31 -26.54 -21.78
CA GLU A 629 24.38 -27.67 -22.71
C GLU A 629 24.45 -29.01 -22.00
N VAL A 630 25.18 -29.11 -20.88
CA VAL A 630 25.22 -30.32 -20.04
C VAL A 630 23.94 -30.48 -19.19
N ARG A 631 23.40 -29.38 -18.63
CA ARG A 631 22.12 -29.39 -17.88
C ARG A 631 20.90 -29.74 -18.73
N GLY A 632 21.00 -29.68 -20.06
CA GLY A 632 19.96 -30.09 -21.02
C GLY A 632 18.70 -29.22 -20.99
N ASP A 633 17.71 -29.55 -21.83
CA ASP A 633 16.55 -28.66 -22.11
C ASP A 633 15.28 -28.95 -21.29
N ASP A 634 15.21 -30.06 -20.56
CA ASP A 634 13.98 -30.49 -19.84
C ASP A 634 14.08 -30.24 -18.31
N GLY A 635 12.98 -30.49 -17.60
CA GLY A 635 12.81 -30.37 -16.16
C GLY A 635 11.33 -30.13 -15.78
N PRO A 636 11.05 -29.75 -14.52
CA PRO A 636 9.82 -29.07 -14.13
C PRO A 636 9.59 -27.76 -14.91
N GLY A 637 8.36 -27.23 -14.92
CA GLY A 637 8.00 -26.01 -15.65
C GLY A 637 8.90 -24.81 -15.33
N TRP A 638 9.17 -24.55 -14.04
CA TRP A 638 10.09 -23.49 -13.62
C TRP A 638 11.53 -23.71 -14.12
N THR A 639 12.03 -24.95 -14.15
CA THR A 639 13.38 -25.27 -14.66
C THR A 639 13.51 -24.90 -16.13
N ILE A 640 12.50 -25.25 -16.94
CA ILE A 640 12.47 -24.94 -18.37
C ILE A 640 12.40 -23.41 -18.58
N ALA A 641 11.59 -22.71 -17.78
CA ALA A 641 11.50 -21.25 -17.78
C ALA A 641 12.80 -20.55 -17.34
N TYR A 642 13.51 -21.08 -16.35
CA TYR A 642 14.79 -20.54 -15.88
C TYR A 642 15.89 -20.75 -16.93
N LYS A 643 15.95 -21.93 -17.55
CA LYS A 643 16.80 -22.22 -18.72
C LYS A 643 16.51 -21.25 -19.86
N MET A 644 15.24 -21.00 -20.20
CA MET A 644 14.83 -20.04 -21.23
C MET A 644 15.39 -18.63 -20.97
N LEU A 645 15.35 -18.16 -19.72
CA LEU A 645 15.90 -16.87 -19.30
C LEU A 645 17.44 -16.80 -19.45
N PHE A 646 18.15 -17.86 -19.06
CA PHE A 646 19.60 -17.92 -19.25
C PHE A 646 20.00 -17.85 -20.73
N TRP A 647 19.33 -18.60 -21.62
CA TRP A 647 19.63 -18.53 -23.06
C TRP A 647 19.25 -17.18 -23.69
N ALA A 648 18.24 -16.48 -23.17
CA ALA A 648 17.95 -15.09 -23.55
C ALA A 648 19.07 -14.13 -23.12
N ARG A 649 19.62 -14.27 -21.91
CA ARG A 649 20.80 -13.52 -21.44
C ARG A 649 22.09 -13.86 -22.19
N LEU A 650 22.20 -15.06 -22.74
CA LEU A 650 23.29 -15.48 -23.65
C LEU A 650 23.03 -15.12 -25.12
N HIS A 651 22.04 -14.26 -25.38
CA HIS A 651 21.65 -13.69 -26.67
C HIS A 651 21.22 -14.74 -27.74
N ASP A 652 20.87 -15.96 -27.33
CA ASP A 652 20.36 -17.00 -28.23
C ASP A 652 18.83 -17.09 -28.17
N GLY A 653 18.20 -16.24 -29.00
CA GLY A 653 16.75 -16.24 -29.15
C GLY A 653 16.17 -17.55 -29.69
N ASN A 654 16.93 -18.28 -30.52
CA ASN A 654 16.43 -19.54 -31.08
C ASN A 654 16.34 -20.61 -29.98
N LYS A 655 17.36 -20.70 -29.13
CA LYS A 655 17.40 -21.65 -28.01
C LYS A 655 16.42 -21.30 -26.90
N ALA A 656 16.27 -20.01 -26.58
CA ALA A 656 15.21 -19.54 -25.69
C ALA A 656 13.80 -19.89 -26.21
N TYR A 657 13.56 -19.77 -27.53
CA TYR A 657 12.28 -20.16 -28.13
C TYR A 657 12.07 -21.68 -28.25
N GLN A 658 13.14 -22.48 -28.37
CA GLN A 658 13.07 -23.94 -28.22
C GLN A 658 12.58 -24.30 -26.80
N LEU A 659 13.14 -23.66 -25.77
CA LEU A 659 12.75 -23.86 -24.38
C LEU A 659 11.34 -23.34 -24.08
N PHE A 660 10.92 -22.23 -24.69
CA PHE A 660 9.51 -21.81 -24.66
C PHE A 660 8.59 -22.88 -25.25
N THR A 661 8.98 -23.50 -26.37
CA THR A 661 8.20 -24.59 -26.98
C THR A 661 8.14 -25.81 -26.07
N GLN A 662 9.24 -26.14 -25.37
CA GLN A 662 9.29 -27.21 -24.37
C GLN A 662 8.41 -26.92 -23.13
N LEU A 663 8.36 -25.67 -22.66
CA LEU A 663 7.47 -25.22 -21.59
C LEU A 663 5.99 -25.34 -22.03
N MET A 664 5.70 -25.11 -23.30
CA MET A 664 4.35 -25.26 -23.87
C MET A 664 3.98 -26.72 -24.20
N ARG A 665 4.67 -27.72 -23.64
CA ARG A 665 4.30 -29.14 -23.73
C ARG A 665 2.92 -29.39 -23.09
N PRO A 666 1.93 -29.96 -23.81
CA PRO A 666 0.63 -30.28 -23.22
C PRO A 666 0.77 -31.31 -22.09
N THR A 667 0.28 -30.98 -20.90
CA THR A 667 0.38 -31.81 -19.69
C THR A 667 -0.99 -32.02 -19.05
N LEU A 668 -1.26 -33.24 -18.56
CA LEU A 668 -2.46 -33.59 -17.78
C LEU A 668 -2.12 -34.25 -16.43
N LYS A 669 -0.83 -34.55 -16.17
CA LYS A 669 -0.34 -35.17 -14.94
C LYS A 669 -0.49 -34.25 -13.73
N THR A 670 -0.84 -34.81 -12.58
CA THR A 670 -0.93 -34.10 -11.28
C THR A 670 -0.10 -34.76 -10.17
N ASP A 671 0.60 -35.84 -10.50
CA ASP A 671 1.61 -36.49 -9.66
C ASP A 671 2.88 -35.63 -9.54
N MET A 672 3.43 -35.51 -8.31
CA MET A 672 4.65 -34.75 -8.01
C MET A 672 5.85 -35.25 -8.83
N ASN A 673 6.43 -34.37 -9.65
CA ASN A 673 7.58 -34.67 -10.49
C ASN A 673 8.71 -33.64 -10.32
N TYR A 674 9.85 -34.12 -9.81
CA TYR A 674 11.07 -33.32 -9.64
C TYR A 674 12.02 -33.38 -10.85
N GLY A 675 11.73 -34.21 -11.85
CA GLY A 675 12.57 -34.44 -13.03
C GLY A 675 11.98 -33.88 -14.33
N ALA A 676 12.47 -34.40 -15.45
CA ALA A 676 11.95 -34.09 -16.78
C ALA A 676 10.43 -34.40 -16.91
N GLY A 677 9.72 -33.63 -17.72
CA GLY A 677 8.29 -33.83 -17.98
C GLY A 677 7.36 -32.68 -17.58
N GLY A 678 7.89 -31.49 -17.25
CA GLY A 678 7.09 -30.29 -17.05
C GLY A 678 6.44 -29.76 -18.34
N GLY A 679 5.54 -28.79 -18.24
CA GLY A 679 4.79 -28.27 -19.38
C GLY A 679 3.73 -27.25 -18.97
N VAL A 680 2.60 -27.23 -19.67
CA VAL A 680 1.40 -26.47 -19.29
C VAL A 680 0.12 -27.30 -19.43
N TYR A 681 -0.84 -27.01 -18.57
CA TYR A 681 -2.17 -27.61 -18.56
C TYR A 681 -3.09 -27.00 -19.64
N PRO A 682 -4.28 -27.60 -19.90
CA PRO A 682 -5.24 -27.05 -20.87
C PRO A 682 -5.73 -25.62 -20.55
N ASN A 683 -5.67 -25.19 -19.28
CA ASN A 683 -5.91 -23.81 -18.86
C ASN A 683 -4.67 -22.89 -18.89
N LEU A 684 -3.59 -23.33 -19.56
CA LEU A 684 -2.28 -22.67 -19.69
C LEU A 684 -1.52 -22.43 -18.36
N LEU A 685 -1.99 -22.94 -17.22
CA LEU A 685 -1.20 -22.94 -15.99
C LEU A 685 0.02 -23.87 -16.14
N SER A 686 1.14 -23.49 -15.54
CA SER A 686 2.41 -24.21 -15.59
C SER A 686 2.36 -25.51 -14.79
N ALA A 687 2.94 -26.56 -15.37
CA ALA A 687 3.14 -27.86 -14.76
C ALA A 687 4.64 -28.07 -14.49
N GLY A 688 5.04 -27.98 -13.23
CA GLY A 688 6.15 -28.78 -12.70
C GLY A 688 5.51 -29.89 -11.87
N PRO A 689 4.81 -30.84 -12.52
CA PRO A 689 3.51 -31.33 -12.06
C PRO A 689 3.53 -31.73 -10.57
N PRO A 690 2.53 -31.34 -9.75
CA PRO A 690 1.28 -30.62 -10.08
C PRO A 690 1.46 -29.13 -10.51
N PHE A 691 0.36 -28.37 -10.56
CA PHE A 691 0.37 -26.93 -10.82
C PHE A 691 1.36 -26.19 -9.92
N GLN A 692 2.26 -25.45 -10.57
CA GLN A 692 3.16 -24.47 -9.98
C GLN A 692 3.19 -23.23 -10.87
N ILE A 693 2.95 -22.05 -10.28
CA ILE A 693 2.72 -20.80 -11.04
C ILE A 693 4.02 -20.13 -11.53
N ASP A 694 5.12 -20.44 -10.86
CA ASP A 694 6.47 -19.98 -11.17
C ASP A 694 6.80 -20.06 -12.68
N GLY A 695 6.59 -21.20 -13.34
CA GLY A 695 6.85 -21.38 -14.77
C GLY A 695 6.01 -20.46 -15.68
N ASN A 696 4.82 -20.02 -15.27
CA ASN A 696 4.07 -18.99 -16.01
C ASN A 696 4.78 -17.63 -15.93
N PHE A 697 5.24 -17.26 -14.73
CA PHE A 697 5.89 -15.98 -14.49
C PHE A 697 7.30 -15.94 -15.08
N GLY A 698 8.10 -16.99 -14.90
CA GLY A 698 9.42 -17.16 -15.51
C GLY A 698 9.36 -17.20 -17.04
N GLY A 699 8.42 -17.94 -17.64
CA GLY A 699 8.25 -17.95 -19.09
C GLY A 699 7.81 -16.60 -19.66
N THR A 700 7.00 -15.85 -18.91
CA THR A 700 6.59 -14.47 -19.27
C THR A 700 7.77 -13.50 -19.19
N ALA A 701 8.60 -13.61 -18.15
CA ALA A 701 9.86 -12.88 -18.04
C ALA A 701 10.84 -13.27 -19.17
N GLY A 702 10.87 -14.54 -19.57
CA GLY A 702 11.68 -15.04 -20.69
C GLY A 702 11.30 -14.37 -22.02
N ILE A 703 10.00 -14.28 -22.33
CA ILE A 703 9.51 -13.57 -23.52
C ILE A 703 9.89 -12.07 -23.46
N ALA A 704 9.84 -11.45 -22.27
CA ALA A 704 10.26 -10.06 -22.10
C ALA A 704 11.77 -9.88 -22.33
N GLU A 705 12.63 -10.68 -21.68
CA GLU A 705 14.09 -10.61 -21.80
C GLU A 705 14.59 -11.04 -23.20
N MET A 706 13.80 -11.75 -24.00
CA MET A 706 14.08 -11.97 -25.43
C MET A 706 13.91 -10.69 -26.27
N LEU A 707 13.03 -9.78 -25.84
CA LEU A 707 12.65 -8.56 -26.56
C LEU A 707 13.37 -7.30 -26.05
N ILE A 708 13.60 -7.18 -24.74
CA ILE A 708 14.29 -6.05 -24.12
C ILE A 708 15.13 -6.52 -22.92
N GLN A 709 16.35 -6.01 -22.79
CA GLN A 709 17.17 -6.18 -21.58
C GLN A 709 17.66 -4.82 -21.08
N SER A 710 17.92 -4.71 -19.78
CA SER A 710 18.33 -3.43 -19.15
C SER A 710 19.30 -3.57 -17.99
N HIS A 711 19.97 -4.72 -17.87
CA HIS A 711 20.80 -5.07 -16.72
C HIS A 711 22.28 -4.64 -16.89
N ALA A 712 22.81 -4.63 -18.11
CA ALA A 712 24.22 -4.36 -18.43
C ALA A 712 24.61 -2.86 -18.47
N GLY A 713 23.91 -2.01 -17.71
CA GLY A 713 24.13 -0.54 -17.68
C GLY A 713 23.55 0.24 -18.87
N TYR A 714 22.96 -0.43 -19.85
CA TYR A 714 22.25 0.15 -20.99
C TYR A 714 20.96 -0.62 -21.31
N ILE A 715 20.07 -0.04 -22.12
CA ILE A 715 18.85 -0.71 -22.61
C ILE A 715 19.14 -1.38 -23.95
N GLU A 716 19.02 -2.71 -24.08
CA GLU A 716 19.13 -3.41 -25.37
C GLU A 716 17.76 -3.77 -25.94
N LEU A 717 17.55 -3.49 -27.22
CA LEU A 717 16.34 -3.85 -27.95
C LEU A 717 16.62 -5.04 -28.88
N LEU A 718 15.78 -6.08 -28.78
CA LEU A 718 15.89 -7.36 -29.49
C LEU A 718 17.17 -8.20 -29.20
N PRO A 719 17.67 -8.28 -27.94
CA PRO A 719 18.92 -9.00 -27.62
C PRO A 719 18.88 -10.49 -27.97
N ALA A 720 17.70 -11.13 -27.89
CA ALA A 720 17.52 -12.54 -28.20
C ALA A 720 16.22 -12.80 -28.99
N LEU A 721 16.02 -12.11 -30.12
CA LEU A 721 14.85 -12.30 -30.99
C LEU A 721 14.96 -13.61 -31.81
N PRO A 722 14.08 -14.62 -31.60
CA PRO A 722 14.08 -15.88 -32.35
C PRO A 722 13.78 -15.67 -33.83
N SER A 723 14.30 -16.58 -34.65
CA SER A 723 14.14 -16.49 -36.11
C SER A 723 12.67 -16.58 -36.56
N ALA A 724 11.79 -17.26 -35.81
CA ALA A 724 10.35 -17.29 -36.04
C ALA A 724 9.67 -15.90 -35.93
N TRP A 725 10.22 -14.97 -35.13
CA TRP A 725 9.62 -13.65 -34.87
C TRP A 725 10.28 -12.53 -35.71
N LYS A 726 11.37 -12.82 -36.44
CA LYS A 726 12.12 -11.81 -37.21
C LYS A 726 11.30 -11.10 -38.29
N ALA A 727 10.32 -11.75 -38.91
CA ALA A 727 9.57 -11.18 -40.05
C ALA A 727 9.03 -9.76 -39.77
N SER A 728 8.26 -9.60 -38.70
CA SER A 728 7.76 -8.32 -38.20
C SER A 728 7.17 -8.48 -36.80
N GLY A 729 7.13 -7.41 -36.02
CA GLY A 729 6.36 -7.35 -34.78
C GLY A 729 6.44 -5.98 -34.11
N SER A 730 5.74 -5.82 -32.99
CA SER A 730 5.84 -4.63 -32.15
C SER A 730 5.51 -4.93 -30.69
N VAL A 731 6.08 -4.14 -29.79
CA VAL A 731 5.72 -4.13 -28.38
C VAL A 731 5.61 -2.68 -27.88
N LYS A 732 4.72 -2.46 -26.92
CA LYS A 732 4.54 -1.16 -26.25
C LYS A 732 4.52 -1.34 -24.75
N GLY A 733 5.03 -0.33 -24.05
CA GLY A 733 4.86 -0.17 -22.61
C GLY A 733 5.69 -1.08 -21.71
N LEU A 734 6.66 -1.84 -22.24
CA LEU A 734 7.62 -2.57 -21.40
C LEU A 734 8.49 -1.57 -20.61
N LYS A 735 8.95 -1.96 -19.41
CA LYS A 735 9.86 -1.13 -18.62
C LYS A 735 11.32 -1.55 -18.77
N ALA A 736 12.21 -0.61 -18.50
CA ALA A 736 13.64 -0.82 -18.29
C ALA A 736 14.12 -0.16 -17.00
N ARG A 737 15.22 -0.68 -16.44
CA ARG A 737 15.91 -0.11 -15.27
C ARG A 737 16.26 1.36 -15.49
N GLY A 738 16.22 2.15 -14.42
CA GLY A 738 16.25 3.61 -14.44
C GLY A 738 14.87 4.27 -14.62
N ASN A 739 13.78 3.50 -14.54
CA ASN A 739 12.39 3.93 -14.76
C ASN A 739 12.16 4.56 -16.15
N TYR A 740 12.39 3.74 -17.18
CA TYR A 740 12.01 4.04 -18.55
C TYR A 740 10.87 3.13 -19.01
N THR A 741 9.95 3.67 -19.79
CA THR A 741 8.92 2.94 -20.54
C THR A 741 9.28 2.98 -22.02
N VAL A 742 9.28 1.82 -22.68
CA VAL A 742 9.85 1.62 -24.00
C VAL A 742 8.84 0.98 -24.95
N ASP A 743 8.60 1.64 -26.09
CA ASP A 743 7.85 1.09 -27.22
C ASP A 743 8.80 0.84 -28.38
N PHE A 744 8.63 -0.24 -29.15
CA PHE A 744 9.33 -0.42 -30.42
C PHE A 744 8.62 -1.37 -31.39
N SER A 745 8.95 -1.26 -32.68
CA SER A 745 8.55 -2.20 -33.72
C SER A 745 9.73 -2.59 -34.60
N TRP A 746 9.64 -3.79 -35.17
CA TRP A 746 10.71 -4.40 -35.96
C TRP A 746 10.19 -5.03 -37.26
N LYS A 747 11.11 -5.16 -38.22
CA LYS A 747 10.93 -5.89 -39.49
C LYS A 747 12.25 -6.53 -39.87
N GLU A 748 12.20 -7.75 -40.42
CA GLU A 748 13.40 -8.50 -40.85
C GLU A 748 14.51 -8.60 -39.77
N GLY A 749 14.08 -8.73 -38.51
CA GLY A 749 14.94 -8.82 -37.32
C GLY A 749 15.58 -7.51 -36.85
N LYS A 750 15.17 -6.36 -37.40
CA LYS A 750 15.73 -5.03 -37.07
C LYS A 750 14.66 -4.10 -36.53
N VAL A 751 14.98 -3.34 -35.48
CA VAL A 751 14.16 -2.24 -34.98
C VAL A 751 14.04 -1.17 -36.08
N ILE A 752 12.80 -0.82 -36.43
CA ILE A 752 12.46 0.20 -37.44
C ILE A 752 11.86 1.48 -36.83
N LYS A 753 11.30 1.37 -35.62
CA LYS A 753 10.82 2.50 -34.81
C LYS A 753 10.96 2.15 -33.34
N TYR A 754 11.33 3.12 -32.52
CA TYR A 754 11.33 3.01 -31.06
C TYR A 754 10.88 4.34 -30.43
N ARG A 755 10.50 4.28 -29.16
CA ARG A 755 10.25 5.41 -28.28
C ARG A 755 10.74 5.03 -26.88
N VAL A 756 11.56 5.88 -26.27
CA VAL A 756 11.98 5.74 -24.87
C VAL A 756 11.43 6.95 -24.13
N SER A 757 10.81 6.70 -22.98
CA SER A 757 10.13 7.74 -22.21
C SER A 757 10.33 7.52 -20.71
N SER A 758 10.28 8.57 -19.90
CA SER A 758 10.45 8.49 -18.44
C SER A 758 9.55 9.50 -17.73
N PRO A 759 8.98 9.17 -16.56
CA PRO A 759 8.37 10.16 -15.68
C PRO A 759 9.42 10.97 -14.89
N LEU A 760 10.69 10.55 -14.90
CA LEU A 760 11.77 11.26 -14.22
C LEU A 760 12.40 12.29 -15.17
N SER A 761 12.40 13.56 -14.78
CA SER A 761 13.04 14.64 -15.52
C SER A 761 14.54 14.76 -15.16
N GLY A 762 15.35 15.19 -16.13
CA GLY A 762 16.73 15.64 -15.93
C GLY A 762 16.85 17.07 -16.43
N GLU A 763 17.39 17.96 -15.59
CA GLU A 763 17.78 19.36 -15.85
C GLU A 763 17.11 20.05 -17.06
N GLY A 764 15.77 20.08 -17.06
CA GLY A 764 14.95 20.77 -18.08
C GLY A 764 14.94 20.16 -19.50
N THR A 765 15.73 19.12 -19.80
CA THR A 765 15.95 18.64 -21.19
C THR A 765 15.56 17.18 -21.44
N GLY A 766 15.10 16.46 -20.40
CA GLY A 766 14.82 15.03 -20.47
C GLY A 766 16.05 14.18 -20.17
N ARG A 767 15.85 12.94 -19.73
CA ARG A 767 16.95 12.08 -19.26
C ARG A 767 17.62 11.37 -20.43
N LYS A 768 18.93 11.57 -20.57
CA LYS A 768 19.79 10.79 -21.46
C LYS A 768 19.96 9.36 -20.93
N VAL A 769 19.89 8.38 -21.82
CA VAL A 769 20.09 6.96 -21.54
C VAL A 769 20.80 6.29 -22.71
N GLN A 770 21.71 5.36 -22.43
CA GLN A 770 22.36 4.55 -23.46
C GLN A 770 21.41 3.42 -23.89
N VAL A 771 21.16 3.35 -25.20
CA VAL A 771 20.27 2.35 -25.80
C VAL A 771 21.02 1.65 -26.94
N LYS A 772 21.01 0.33 -26.95
CA LYS A 772 21.63 -0.51 -27.97
C LYS A 772 20.55 -0.98 -28.95
N ILE A 773 20.65 -0.51 -30.19
CA ILE A 773 19.64 -0.70 -31.23
C ILE A 773 20.32 -1.25 -32.48
N ASN A 774 19.83 -2.37 -33.01
CA ASN A 774 20.41 -3.04 -34.19
C ASN A 774 21.93 -3.28 -34.06
N GLY A 775 22.39 -3.66 -32.86
CA GLY A 775 23.81 -3.91 -32.55
C GLY A 775 24.68 -2.66 -32.36
N ARG A 776 24.10 -1.46 -32.24
CA ARG A 776 24.84 -0.20 -32.01
C ARG A 776 24.37 0.49 -30.75
N LEU A 777 25.30 0.78 -29.83
CA LEU A 777 25.04 1.62 -28.67
C LEU A 777 24.94 3.09 -29.09
N GLN A 778 23.93 3.80 -28.59
CA GLN A 778 23.67 5.21 -28.89
C GLN A 778 22.98 5.90 -27.72
N GLU A 779 23.31 7.18 -27.49
CA GLU A 779 22.61 8.00 -26.50
C GLU A 779 21.24 8.41 -27.04
N VAL A 780 20.20 8.12 -26.27
CA VAL A 780 18.82 8.54 -26.54
C VAL A 780 18.38 9.49 -25.42
N THR A 781 17.81 10.63 -25.79
CA THR A 781 17.08 11.47 -24.82
C THR A 781 15.69 10.88 -24.66
N ALA A 782 15.38 10.37 -23.47
CA ALA A 782 14.05 9.87 -23.17
C ALA A 782 13.05 11.01 -23.14
N GLU A 783 11.93 10.84 -23.84
CA GLU A 783 10.82 11.78 -23.79
C GLU A 783 10.32 11.88 -22.35
N VAL A 784 10.27 13.10 -21.80
CA VAL A 784 9.56 13.36 -20.55
C VAL A 784 8.10 13.03 -20.79
N LEU A 785 7.58 12.00 -20.13
CA LEU A 785 6.14 11.81 -20.06
C LEU A 785 5.59 13.04 -19.32
N PRO A 786 4.69 13.85 -19.90
CA PRO A 786 4.02 14.90 -19.14
C PRO A 786 3.33 14.19 -17.99
N GLU A 787 3.70 14.52 -16.75
CA GLU A 787 3.52 13.62 -15.59
C GLU A 787 2.12 13.02 -15.54
N THR A 788 2.03 11.78 -16.03
CA THR A 788 0.83 10.97 -15.91
C THR A 788 0.74 10.60 -14.44
N SER A 789 -0.14 11.31 -13.73
CA SER A 789 -0.62 10.91 -12.42
C SER A 789 -0.95 9.41 -12.44
N ARG A 790 -0.75 8.72 -11.31
CA ARG A 790 -1.30 7.38 -11.11
C ARG A 790 -2.82 7.50 -10.96
N THR A 791 -3.49 7.64 -12.09
CA THR A 791 -4.94 7.84 -12.23
C THR A 791 -5.48 6.90 -13.30
N ALA A 792 -6.61 6.26 -13.00
CA ALA A 792 -7.26 5.28 -13.84
C ALA A 792 -7.60 5.82 -15.25
N PRO A 793 -7.40 5.05 -16.34
CA PRO A 793 -7.90 5.44 -17.66
C PRO A 793 -9.38 5.04 -17.80
N GLY A 794 -10.29 6.03 -17.93
CA GLY A 794 -11.53 5.77 -18.66
C GLY A 794 -12.80 6.56 -18.31
N SER A 795 -12.94 7.77 -18.86
CA SER A 795 -14.22 8.18 -19.45
C SER A 795 -14.05 9.31 -20.49
N GLU A 796 -14.23 8.98 -21.77
CA GLU A 796 -14.97 9.80 -22.75
C GLU A 796 -15.17 8.96 -24.03
N GLY A 797 -16.15 9.22 -24.89
CA GLY A 797 -17.19 10.27 -24.84
C GLY A 797 -18.17 10.13 -26.01
N LYS A 798 -19.10 11.09 -26.15
CA LYS A 798 -20.03 11.30 -27.30
C LYS A 798 -20.88 12.56 -27.02
N GLU A 799 -21.30 13.40 -27.97
CA GLU A 799 -21.18 13.37 -29.44
C GLU A 799 -21.21 14.82 -30.02
N GLY A 800 -20.96 15.02 -31.32
CA GLY A 800 -20.66 16.34 -31.96
C GLY A 800 -21.74 17.44 -31.89
N THR A 801 -21.45 18.68 -32.31
CA THR A 801 -21.27 19.05 -33.73
C THR A 801 -20.39 20.29 -34.04
N GLU A 802 -19.85 20.32 -35.26
CA GLU A 802 -19.42 21.45 -36.11
C GLU A 802 -18.87 22.76 -35.49
N GLY A 803 -17.57 22.99 -35.66
CA GLY A 803 -16.91 24.29 -35.49
C GLY A 803 -15.39 24.13 -35.36
N ARG A 804 -14.59 24.78 -36.23
CA ARG A 804 -13.12 24.79 -36.10
C ARG A 804 -12.68 26.07 -35.40
N ASP A 805 -12.05 25.95 -34.23
CA ASP A 805 -10.62 26.27 -34.05
C ASP A 805 -10.21 26.19 -32.55
N GLN A 806 -9.00 25.68 -32.30
CA GLN A 806 -8.27 25.63 -31.02
C GLN A 806 -8.96 24.94 -29.81
N ILE A 807 -8.36 23.84 -29.34
CA ILE A 807 -8.70 23.21 -28.04
C ILE A 807 -7.71 23.74 -26.98
N PRO A 808 -8.17 24.22 -25.81
CA PRO A 808 -7.28 24.67 -24.73
C PRO A 808 -6.41 23.55 -24.14
N GLN A 809 -5.24 23.91 -23.59
CA GLN A 809 -4.49 22.99 -22.74
C GLN A 809 -5.28 22.69 -21.46
N GLN A 810 -5.30 21.41 -21.06
CA GLN A 810 -5.81 21.01 -19.75
C GLN A 810 -4.87 21.57 -18.67
N VAL A 811 -5.36 22.51 -17.86
CA VAL A 811 -4.54 23.21 -16.86
C VAL A 811 -4.27 22.26 -15.69
N ARG A 812 -3.02 21.80 -15.56
CA ARG A 812 -2.59 20.94 -14.45
C ARG A 812 -2.55 21.75 -13.15
N LEU A 813 -3.40 21.38 -12.20
CA LEU A 813 -3.51 22.04 -10.90
C LEU A 813 -2.33 21.68 -9.99
N ARG A 814 -1.67 22.69 -9.44
CA ARG A 814 -0.46 22.53 -8.61
C ARG A 814 -0.79 22.82 -7.15
N ASN A 815 -0.16 22.08 -6.25
CA ASN A 815 -0.34 22.22 -4.80
C ASN A 815 0.01 23.65 -4.35
N GLU A 816 1.04 24.24 -4.97
CA GLU A 816 1.56 25.57 -4.67
C GLU A 816 0.57 26.71 -4.94
N ASP A 817 -0.44 26.49 -5.80
CA ASP A 817 -1.46 27.48 -6.18
C ASP A 817 -2.55 27.65 -5.09
N TYR A 818 -2.65 26.72 -4.15
CA TYR A 818 -3.60 26.74 -3.02
C TYR A 818 -2.98 27.22 -1.70
N ILE A 819 -1.70 27.65 -1.74
CA ILE A 819 -0.90 28.02 -0.56
C ILE A 819 -0.63 29.54 -0.55
N GLN A 820 -1.37 30.28 0.28
CA GLN A 820 -1.17 31.71 0.50
C GLN A 820 -0.06 31.95 1.53
N ARG A 821 1.13 32.31 1.04
CA ARG A 821 2.35 32.55 1.85
C ARG A 821 2.38 34.00 2.39
N ASN A 822 1.40 34.39 3.22
CA ASN A 822 1.32 35.76 3.78
C ASN A 822 2.46 36.08 4.79
N GLY A 823 3.19 35.06 5.23
CA GLY A 823 4.39 35.11 6.06
C GLY A 823 5.06 33.72 6.08
N GLY A 824 6.34 33.64 6.45
CA GLY A 824 7.14 32.41 6.34
C GLY A 824 7.38 31.66 7.66
N LEU A 825 7.58 30.35 7.56
CA LEU A 825 7.95 29.41 8.63
C LEU A 825 9.46 29.12 8.70
N GLN A 826 10.29 29.63 7.78
CA GLN A 826 11.75 29.43 7.79
C GLN A 826 12.41 29.64 9.15
N HIS A 827 11.92 30.61 9.93
CA HIS A 827 12.39 30.92 11.29
C HIS A 827 12.12 29.78 12.29
N VAL A 828 11.05 29.01 12.09
CA VAL A 828 10.74 27.78 12.84
C VAL A 828 11.76 26.70 12.48
N PHE A 829 11.99 26.43 11.19
CA PHE A 829 12.91 25.37 10.78
C PHE A 829 14.37 25.67 11.12
N ARG A 830 14.82 26.93 10.99
CA ARG A 830 16.12 27.38 11.53
C ARG A 830 16.26 27.14 13.03
N ARG A 831 15.16 27.30 13.77
CA ARG A 831 15.11 27.09 15.20
C ARG A 831 15.09 25.61 15.59
N ILE A 832 14.31 24.79 14.90
CA ILE A 832 14.24 23.33 15.10
C ILE A 832 15.63 22.71 14.93
N LYS A 833 16.32 23.01 13.81
CA LYS A 833 17.70 22.57 13.55
C LYS A 833 18.69 23.02 14.63
N LYS A 834 18.52 24.22 15.21
CA LYS A 834 19.43 24.81 16.20
C LYS A 834 19.17 24.34 17.64
N GLU A 835 17.91 24.18 18.02
CA GLU A 835 17.49 23.86 19.40
C GLU A 835 17.40 22.32 19.63
N GLY A 836 17.48 21.50 18.57
CA GLY A 836 17.60 20.04 18.62
C GLY A 836 16.33 19.29 19.04
N LYS A 837 15.23 20.02 19.19
CA LYS A 837 13.92 19.54 19.63
C LYS A 837 12.83 20.47 19.09
N ALA A 838 11.61 19.94 18.98
CA ALA A 838 10.49 20.68 18.42
C ALA A 838 9.15 20.21 19.00
N THR A 839 8.25 21.14 19.30
CA THR A 839 6.84 20.85 19.61
C THR A 839 5.96 21.20 18.42
N VAL A 840 5.25 20.23 17.86
CA VAL A 840 4.32 20.42 16.74
C VAL A 840 2.91 20.09 17.19
N ALA A 841 2.00 21.06 17.12
CA ALA A 841 0.63 20.95 17.61
C ALA A 841 -0.40 20.95 16.49
N PHE A 842 -1.48 20.19 16.66
CA PHE A 842 -2.57 20.06 15.68
C PHE A 842 -3.91 20.32 16.36
N LEU A 843 -4.41 21.55 16.26
CA LEU A 843 -5.66 22.00 16.88
C LEU A 843 -6.78 22.02 15.82
N GLY A 844 -7.74 21.11 15.95
CA GLY A 844 -8.82 21.00 14.97
C GLY A 844 -10.00 20.11 15.36
N GLY A 845 -10.91 19.94 14.40
CA GLY A 845 -12.15 19.21 14.50
C GLY A 845 -12.01 17.73 14.14
N SER A 846 -13.04 17.17 13.48
CA SER A 846 -13.09 15.74 13.10
C SER A 846 -11.94 15.30 12.19
N ILE A 847 -11.61 16.07 11.15
CA ILE A 847 -10.57 15.68 10.18
C ILE A 847 -9.19 15.72 10.83
N THR A 848 -8.94 16.69 11.71
CA THR A 848 -7.69 16.79 12.49
C THR A 848 -7.58 15.73 13.59
N HIS A 849 -8.70 15.18 14.08
CA HIS A 849 -8.73 14.06 15.03
C HIS A 849 -8.39 12.71 14.38
N MET A 850 -8.85 12.48 13.15
CA MET A 850 -8.60 11.24 12.40
C MET A 850 -7.10 10.93 12.24
N LYS A 851 -6.80 9.64 12.03
CA LYS A 851 -5.51 9.24 11.47
C LYS A 851 -5.48 9.53 9.97
N GLY A 852 -4.36 10.02 9.46
CA GLY A 852 -4.18 10.41 8.06
C GLY A 852 -3.14 11.50 7.89
N TRP A 853 -3.54 12.67 7.37
CA TRP A 853 -2.62 13.76 7.01
C TRP A 853 -1.68 14.16 8.16
N ARG A 854 -2.20 14.15 9.39
CA ARG A 854 -1.47 14.48 10.62
C ARG A 854 -0.32 13.52 10.85
N ASP A 855 -0.59 12.22 10.86
CA ASP A 855 0.40 11.17 11.09
C ASP A 855 1.48 11.19 9.99
N LEU A 856 1.10 11.45 8.75
CA LEU A 856 2.02 11.61 7.62
C LEU A 856 2.96 12.82 7.80
N VAL A 857 2.45 13.96 8.28
CA VAL A 857 3.30 15.11 8.68
C VAL A 857 4.22 14.72 9.84
N CYS A 858 3.72 14.01 10.86
CA CYS A 858 4.53 13.55 12.01
C CYS A 858 5.61 12.52 11.64
N GLU A 859 5.35 11.64 10.66
CA GLU A 859 6.31 10.67 10.16
C GLU A 859 7.36 11.35 9.28
N GLN A 860 6.92 12.19 8.34
CA GLN A 860 7.83 12.86 7.42
C GLN A 860 8.74 13.88 8.15
N LEU A 861 8.25 14.65 9.12
CA LEU A 861 9.10 15.55 9.91
C LEU A 861 10.19 14.80 10.71
N ARG A 862 9.88 13.63 11.29
CA ARG A 862 10.90 12.76 11.92
C ARG A 862 11.90 12.18 10.92
N LYS A 863 11.48 11.98 9.67
CA LYS A 863 12.31 11.45 8.58
C LYS A 863 13.22 12.53 7.98
N ASP A 864 12.77 13.78 7.97
CA ASP A 864 13.52 14.96 7.50
C ASP A 864 14.55 15.45 8.52
N TYR A 865 14.22 15.33 9.81
CA TYR A 865 15.07 15.75 10.94
C TYR A 865 15.21 14.61 11.97
N PRO A 866 15.90 13.50 11.64
CA PRO A 866 16.06 12.35 12.52
C PRO A 866 16.87 12.65 13.80
N GLU A 867 17.62 13.75 13.82
CA GLU A 867 18.37 14.25 14.97
C GLU A 867 17.55 15.12 15.94
N VAL A 868 16.28 15.42 15.61
CA VAL A 868 15.41 16.32 16.40
C VAL A 868 14.44 15.53 17.28
N GLU A 869 14.40 15.86 18.58
CA GLU A 869 13.39 15.33 19.50
C GLU A 869 12.03 16.01 19.26
N PHE A 870 11.14 15.36 18.51
CA PHE A 870 9.79 15.87 18.26
C PHE A 870 8.76 15.44 19.31
N THR A 871 8.17 16.43 19.98
CA THR A 871 6.91 16.30 20.74
C THR A 871 5.73 16.65 19.83
N PHE A 872 4.78 15.74 19.66
CA PHE A 872 3.57 15.96 18.85
C PHE A 872 2.34 16.12 19.76
N VAL A 873 1.68 17.26 19.67
CA VAL A 873 0.49 17.59 20.47
C VAL A 873 -0.77 17.40 19.64
N GLU A 874 -1.36 16.22 19.76
CA GLU A 874 -2.63 15.89 19.13
C GLU A 874 -3.79 16.55 19.90
N ALA A 875 -4.37 17.60 19.32
CA ALA A 875 -5.48 18.35 19.90
C ALA A 875 -6.72 18.37 18.98
N GLY A 876 -6.87 17.36 18.10
CA GLY A 876 -8.06 17.15 17.29
C GLY A 876 -9.22 16.56 18.11
N ILE A 877 -10.43 17.15 18.04
CA ILE A 877 -11.65 16.64 18.70
C ILE A 877 -12.83 16.70 17.72
N PRO A 878 -13.58 15.59 17.48
CA PRO A 878 -14.67 15.58 16.51
C PRO A 878 -15.79 16.59 16.78
N SER A 879 -16.35 17.14 15.70
CA SER A 879 -17.45 18.11 15.67
C SER A 879 -17.14 19.51 16.27
N LEU A 880 -15.90 19.80 16.67
CA LEU A 880 -15.53 21.12 17.20
C LEU A 880 -15.06 22.09 16.09
N GLY A 881 -15.44 23.37 16.23
CA GLY A 881 -15.05 24.48 15.35
C GLY A 881 -14.29 25.58 16.11
N SER A 882 -14.20 26.78 15.52
CA SER A 882 -13.35 27.88 16.00
C SER A 882 -13.63 28.25 17.47
N LEU A 883 -14.90 28.42 17.83
CA LEU A 883 -15.34 28.84 19.17
C LEU A 883 -14.72 27.97 20.30
N PRO A 884 -14.97 26.66 20.38
CA PRO A 884 -14.32 25.83 21.42
C PRO A 884 -12.80 25.74 21.28
N HIS A 885 -12.22 25.95 20.09
CA HIS A 885 -10.77 25.90 19.90
C HIS A 885 -10.07 27.04 20.63
N ALA A 886 -10.66 28.25 20.67
CA ALA A 886 -10.15 29.36 21.46
C ALA A 886 -10.14 29.06 22.97
N PHE A 887 -11.27 28.62 23.53
CA PHE A 887 -11.39 28.40 24.98
C PHE A 887 -10.68 27.13 25.50
N ARG A 888 -10.25 26.22 24.61
CA ARG A 888 -9.49 25.01 24.97
C ARG A 888 -8.00 25.07 24.67
N LEU A 889 -7.53 26.09 23.96
CA LEU A 889 -6.14 26.25 23.52
C LEU A 889 -5.14 26.07 24.68
N GLN A 890 -5.39 26.71 25.83
CA GLN A 890 -4.54 26.59 27.01
C GLN A 890 -4.40 25.11 27.43
N ARG A 891 -5.51 24.47 27.81
CA ARG A 891 -5.56 23.09 28.32
C ARG A 891 -5.08 22.04 27.30
N ASP A 892 -5.46 22.20 26.04
CA ASP A 892 -5.27 21.14 25.03
C ASP A 892 -3.97 21.28 24.23
N VAL A 893 -3.34 22.46 24.25
CA VAL A 893 -2.07 22.73 23.54
C VAL A 893 -1.02 23.33 24.48
N LEU A 894 -1.22 24.55 24.98
CA LEU A 894 -0.15 25.33 25.62
C LEU A 894 0.35 24.71 26.94
N ASP A 895 -0.57 24.16 27.74
CA ASP A 895 -0.27 23.45 28.99
C ASP A 895 0.50 22.12 28.77
N LYS A 896 0.52 21.61 27.53
CA LYS A 896 1.25 20.40 27.15
C LYS A 896 2.65 20.70 26.58
N GLY A 897 2.97 21.96 26.31
CA GLY A 897 4.24 22.40 25.75
C GLY A 897 4.09 23.61 24.84
N ALA A 898 5.16 24.38 24.68
CA ALA A 898 5.20 25.55 23.81
C ALA A 898 5.27 25.12 22.33
N PRO A 899 4.21 25.27 21.50
CA PRO A 899 4.26 24.91 20.09
C PRO A 899 5.27 25.77 19.33
N ASP A 900 6.15 25.10 18.60
CA ASP A 900 7.05 25.71 17.63
C ASP A 900 6.36 25.86 16.28
N LEU A 901 5.47 24.91 15.96
CA LEU A 901 4.57 24.94 14.82
C LEU A 901 3.16 24.50 15.26
N LEU A 902 2.15 25.31 14.97
CA LEU A 902 0.74 25.05 15.25
C LEU A 902 -0.05 24.97 13.93
N PHE A 903 -0.62 23.81 13.65
CA PHE A 903 -1.61 23.62 12.60
C PHE A 903 -3.01 23.89 13.16
N LEU A 904 -3.77 24.76 12.49
CA LEU A 904 -5.09 25.21 12.93
C LEU A 904 -6.16 24.94 11.85
N GLU A 905 -7.12 24.10 12.20
CA GLU A 905 -8.32 23.78 11.41
C GLU A 905 -9.58 24.12 12.21
N SER A 906 -10.56 24.74 11.57
CA SER A 906 -11.90 24.89 12.18
C SER A 906 -13.04 25.06 11.18
N ALA A 907 -12.74 25.59 9.99
CA ALA A 907 -13.71 25.95 8.95
C ALA A 907 -14.79 24.89 8.68
N VAL A 908 -14.45 23.59 8.74
CA VAL A 908 -15.41 22.51 8.44
C VAL A 908 -16.61 22.49 9.40
N ASN A 909 -16.38 22.73 10.69
CA ASN A 909 -17.44 22.56 11.70
C ASN A 909 -18.17 23.87 12.02
N ASP A 910 -17.60 25.03 11.68
CA ASP A 910 -18.17 26.32 12.10
C ASP A 910 -19.53 26.65 11.50
N GLU A 911 -19.78 26.35 10.22
CA GLU A 911 -21.12 26.52 9.63
C GLU A 911 -22.12 25.50 10.20
N THR A 912 -21.73 24.21 10.28
CA THR A 912 -22.56 23.13 10.83
C THR A 912 -22.96 23.36 12.29
N ASN A 913 -22.11 24.06 13.05
CA ASN A 913 -22.37 24.43 14.45
C ASN A 913 -23.12 25.76 14.60
N GLY A 914 -23.37 26.48 13.50
CA GLY A 914 -24.04 27.79 13.50
C GLY A 914 -23.18 28.93 14.07
N THR A 915 -21.85 28.79 14.09
CA THR A 915 -20.93 29.80 14.65
C THR A 915 -20.96 31.07 13.80
N PRO A 916 -21.38 32.23 14.33
CA PRO A 916 -21.44 33.46 13.54
C PRO A 916 -20.06 33.90 13.03
N VAL A 917 -19.99 34.45 11.80
CA VAL A 917 -18.74 34.92 11.16
C VAL A 917 -17.88 35.80 12.07
N ARG A 918 -18.49 36.70 12.84
CA ARG A 918 -17.78 37.56 13.81
C ARG A 918 -17.20 36.78 15.00
N THR A 919 -17.91 35.75 15.48
CA THR A 919 -17.43 34.82 16.51
C THR A 919 -16.27 33.97 15.99
N GLN A 920 -16.32 33.53 14.72
CA GLN A 920 -15.20 32.82 14.09
C GLN A 920 -13.93 33.70 14.03
N VAL A 921 -14.07 34.97 13.61
CA VAL A 921 -12.96 35.94 13.61
C VAL A 921 -12.41 36.12 15.04
N ARG A 922 -13.26 36.39 16.03
CA ARG A 922 -12.87 36.53 17.45
C ARG A 922 -12.13 35.31 17.99
N ALA A 923 -12.53 34.11 17.58
CA ALA A 923 -11.94 32.86 18.02
C ALA A 923 -10.60 32.56 17.35
N LEU A 924 -10.48 32.67 16.03
CA LEU A 924 -9.21 32.48 15.32
C LEU A 924 -8.17 33.55 15.71
N GLU A 925 -8.60 34.81 15.81
CA GLU A 925 -7.76 35.89 16.33
C GLU A 925 -7.35 35.59 17.78
N GLY A 926 -8.29 35.18 18.63
CA GLY A 926 -8.01 34.76 19.99
C GLY A 926 -6.91 33.70 20.06
N ILE A 927 -7.03 32.62 19.27
CA ILE A 927 -6.04 31.54 19.20
C ILE A 927 -4.66 32.06 18.80
N ILE A 928 -4.57 32.88 17.75
CA ILE A 928 -3.30 33.41 17.23
C ILE A 928 -2.64 34.34 18.25
N ARG A 929 -3.42 35.25 18.86
CA ARG A 929 -2.92 36.20 19.86
C ARG A 929 -2.49 35.50 21.13
N HIS A 930 -3.32 34.62 21.70
CA HIS A 930 -3.02 33.83 22.89
C HIS A 930 -1.74 33.00 22.70
N THR A 931 -1.61 32.33 21.53
CA THR A 931 -0.40 31.58 21.17
C THR A 931 0.83 32.50 21.07
N ARG A 932 0.73 33.64 20.39
CA ARG A 932 1.86 34.58 20.21
C ARG A 932 2.19 35.41 21.45
N GLU A 933 1.26 35.62 22.37
CA GLU A 933 1.49 36.30 23.65
C GLU A 933 2.26 35.42 24.64
N GLN A 934 2.07 34.09 24.61
CA GLN A 934 2.88 33.14 25.40
C GLN A 934 4.14 32.66 24.66
N HIS A 935 4.05 32.48 23.34
CA HIS A 935 5.12 31.94 22.50
C HIS A 935 5.32 32.78 21.21
N PRO A 936 5.99 33.94 21.29
CA PRO A 936 6.14 34.86 20.15
C PRO A 936 6.80 34.26 18.91
N ARG A 937 7.61 33.20 19.05
CA ARG A 937 8.33 32.49 17.97
C ARG A 937 7.57 31.28 17.39
N ALA A 938 6.29 31.12 17.70
CA ALA A 938 5.47 30.03 17.18
C ALA A 938 5.03 30.31 15.72
N GLY A 939 5.33 29.39 14.81
CA GLY A 939 4.73 29.37 13.48
C GLY A 939 3.29 28.86 13.58
N ILE A 940 2.36 29.44 12.82
CA ILE A 940 0.96 29.04 12.78
C ILE A 940 0.53 28.87 11.33
N VAL A 941 -0.08 27.75 10.98
CA VAL A 941 -0.62 27.46 9.64
C VAL A 941 -2.13 27.33 9.76
N LEU A 942 -2.86 28.23 9.11
CA LEU A 942 -4.32 28.13 9.03
C LEU A 942 -4.71 27.27 7.82
N MET A 943 -5.70 26.41 7.98
CA MET A 943 -6.13 25.50 6.92
C MET A 943 -7.65 25.42 6.88
N ALA A 944 -8.22 25.55 5.68
CA ALA A 944 -9.63 25.28 5.43
C ALA A 944 -9.77 23.98 4.65
N PHE A 945 -10.43 22.99 5.24
CA PHE A 945 -10.64 21.66 4.66
C PHE A 945 -11.99 21.59 3.92
N ALA A 946 -12.11 20.63 2.99
CA ALA A 946 -13.25 20.52 2.09
C ALA A 946 -14.49 19.88 2.73
N ASP A 947 -15.66 20.37 2.32
CA ASP A 947 -16.98 19.76 2.55
C ASP A 947 -17.92 20.13 1.38
N PRO A 948 -19.07 19.44 1.21
CA PRO A 948 -19.96 19.66 0.07
C PRO A 948 -20.50 21.10 -0.03
N GLY A 949 -20.78 21.77 1.08
CA GLY A 949 -21.27 23.16 1.10
C GLY A 949 -20.19 24.15 0.69
N LYS A 950 -18.93 23.92 1.09
CA LYS A 950 -17.77 24.68 0.59
C LYS A 950 -17.57 24.49 -0.91
N MET A 951 -17.68 23.25 -1.39
CA MET A 951 -17.55 22.91 -2.82
C MET A 951 -18.67 23.53 -3.66
N GLU A 952 -19.92 23.47 -3.22
CA GLU A 952 -21.06 24.14 -3.88
C GLU A 952 -20.88 25.67 -3.95
N ASN A 953 -20.34 26.29 -2.89
CA ASN A 953 -20.01 27.71 -2.91
C ASN A 953 -18.91 28.03 -3.94
N TYR A 954 -17.81 27.27 -3.97
CA TYR A 954 -16.73 27.49 -4.95
C TYR A 954 -17.20 27.29 -6.39
N ARG A 955 -17.99 26.24 -6.67
CA ARG A 955 -18.66 26.00 -7.96
C ARG A 955 -19.60 27.14 -8.37
N ALA A 956 -20.23 27.80 -7.40
CA ALA A 956 -21.04 29.00 -7.60
C ALA A 956 -20.23 30.31 -7.68
N GLY A 957 -18.89 30.24 -7.77
CA GLY A 957 -17.99 31.40 -7.85
C GLY A 957 -17.83 32.17 -6.54
N LYS A 958 -18.13 31.55 -5.38
CA LYS A 958 -18.13 32.19 -4.05
C LYS A 958 -17.10 31.55 -3.15
N VAL A 959 -16.27 32.37 -2.49
CA VAL A 959 -15.47 31.90 -1.36
C VAL A 959 -16.40 31.65 -0.17
N PRO A 960 -16.39 30.47 0.47
CA PRO A 960 -17.18 30.19 1.67
C PRO A 960 -16.85 31.17 2.81
N ALA A 961 -17.78 31.40 3.73
CA ALA A 961 -17.68 32.50 4.69
C ALA A 961 -16.51 32.29 5.67
N GLU A 962 -16.41 31.09 6.20
CA GLU A 962 -15.41 30.56 7.09
C GLU A 962 -14.02 30.44 6.44
N VAL A 963 -13.95 30.12 5.14
CA VAL A 963 -12.68 30.15 4.39
C VAL A 963 -12.17 31.59 4.29
N ARG A 964 -13.03 32.53 3.88
CA ARG A 964 -12.70 33.96 3.85
C ARG A 964 -12.31 34.50 5.23
N VAL A 965 -12.86 33.95 6.32
CA VAL A 965 -12.43 34.27 7.69
C VAL A 965 -11.01 33.76 7.97
N HIS A 966 -10.70 32.48 7.68
CA HIS A 966 -9.33 31.96 7.86
C HIS A 966 -8.32 32.75 7.02
N GLU A 967 -8.67 33.03 5.76
CA GLU A 967 -7.85 33.81 4.83
C GLU A 967 -7.61 35.24 5.33
N THR A 968 -8.66 35.96 5.76
CA THR A 968 -8.57 37.34 6.25
C THR A 968 -7.72 37.42 7.51
N VAL A 969 -7.93 36.50 8.46
CA VAL A 969 -7.18 36.46 9.72
C VAL A 969 -5.71 36.08 9.47
N ALA A 970 -5.43 35.10 8.60
CA ALA A 970 -4.06 34.73 8.24
C ALA A 970 -3.31 35.88 7.54
N ARG A 971 -3.98 36.59 6.62
CA ARG A 971 -3.44 37.75 5.92
C ARG A 971 -3.11 38.89 6.86
N HIS A 972 -4.01 39.21 7.80
CA HIS A 972 -3.81 40.25 8.82
C HIS A 972 -2.63 39.95 9.75
N TYR A 973 -2.47 38.68 10.15
CA TYR A 973 -1.42 38.24 11.06
C TYR A 973 -0.11 37.78 10.38
N GLN A 974 -0.01 37.90 9.05
CA GLN A 974 1.12 37.43 8.23
C GLN A 974 1.45 35.95 8.52
N LEU A 975 0.48 35.08 8.25
CA LEU A 975 0.55 33.63 8.45
C LEU A 975 0.29 32.87 7.13
N PRO A 976 0.95 31.71 6.93
CA PRO A 976 0.54 30.77 5.89
C PRO A 976 -0.93 30.37 6.03
N PHE A 977 -1.64 30.37 4.91
CA PHE A 977 -2.99 29.81 4.78
C PHE A 977 -3.04 28.81 3.63
N ILE A 978 -3.69 27.66 3.84
CA ILE A 978 -3.88 26.63 2.82
C ILE A 978 -5.38 26.40 2.58
N ASP A 979 -5.80 26.61 1.34
CA ASP A 979 -7.19 26.46 0.90
C ASP A 979 -7.45 25.06 0.34
N LEU A 980 -7.31 24.05 1.19
CA LEU A 980 -7.56 22.65 0.83
C LEU A 980 -9.03 22.44 0.39
N ALA A 981 -9.95 23.26 0.88
CA ALA A 981 -11.34 23.30 0.43
C ALA A 981 -11.44 23.66 -1.06
N LYS A 982 -10.75 24.72 -1.50
CA LYS A 982 -10.68 25.07 -2.92
C LYS A 982 -9.90 24.02 -3.71
N GLU A 983 -8.77 23.54 -3.20
CA GLU A 983 -7.98 22.50 -3.88
C GLU A 983 -8.82 21.26 -4.23
N ILE A 984 -9.50 20.69 -3.24
CA ILE A 984 -10.34 19.50 -3.44
C ILE A 984 -11.53 19.81 -4.36
N THR A 985 -12.10 21.03 -4.31
CA THR A 985 -13.13 21.43 -5.29
C THR A 985 -12.57 21.45 -6.70
N ASP A 986 -11.52 22.23 -6.93
CA ASP A 986 -10.93 22.44 -8.25
C ASP A 986 -10.42 21.13 -8.86
N ARG A 987 -9.80 20.24 -8.06
CA ARG A 987 -9.32 18.93 -8.52
C ARG A 987 -10.45 17.97 -8.87
N ILE A 988 -11.55 17.97 -8.12
CA ILE A 988 -12.74 17.16 -8.46
C ILE A 988 -13.41 17.72 -9.72
N ASP A 989 -13.48 19.04 -9.87
CA ASP A 989 -14.07 19.70 -11.04
C ASP A 989 -13.18 19.60 -12.30
N ALA A 990 -11.86 19.42 -12.12
CA ALA A 990 -10.91 19.06 -13.17
C ALA A 990 -10.88 17.55 -13.48
N GLY A 991 -11.61 16.72 -12.72
CA GLY A 991 -11.71 15.28 -12.93
C GLY A 991 -10.53 14.44 -12.42
N GLU A 992 -9.72 14.95 -11.48
CA GLU A 992 -8.60 14.18 -10.91
C GLU A 992 -9.07 12.99 -10.03
N PHE A 993 -10.24 13.11 -9.39
CA PHE A 993 -10.89 12.12 -8.52
C PHE A 993 -12.34 12.54 -8.20
N THR A 994 -13.16 11.69 -7.58
CA THR A 994 -14.55 12.02 -7.17
C THR A 994 -14.70 12.29 -5.67
N TRP A 995 -15.76 13.03 -5.29
CA TRP A 995 -16.11 13.18 -3.87
C TRP A 995 -16.67 11.87 -3.30
N GLU A 996 -17.48 11.15 -4.06
CA GLU A 996 -18.27 10.00 -3.60
C GLU A 996 -17.46 8.69 -3.47
N ASP A 997 -16.52 8.43 -4.38
CA ASP A 997 -15.77 7.15 -4.42
C ASP A 997 -14.38 7.29 -3.80
N ASP A 998 -13.62 8.30 -4.23
CA ASP A 998 -12.21 8.47 -3.84
C ASP A 998 -12.07 9.28 -2.54
N PHE A 999 -12.83 10.37 -2.38
CA PHE A 999 -12.86 11.15 -1.12
C PHE A 999 -13.75 10.52 -0.04
N LYS A 1000 -14.89 9.95 -0.46
CA LYS A 1000 -16.00 9.35 0.31
C LYS A 1000 -16.93 10.33 1.00
N ASP A 1001 -16.45 11.02 2.03
CA ASP A 1001 -17.21 12.03 2.76
C ASP A 1001 -16.30 13.04 3.48
N LEU A 1002 -16.89 13.85 4.35
CA LEU A 1002 -16.22 14.81 5.22
C LEU A 1002 -15.05 14.21 6.01
N HIS A 1003 -15.13 12.92 6.33
CA HIS A 1003 -14.07 12.11 6.90
C HIS A 1003 -13.33 11.41 5.76
N PRO A 1004 -12.32 12.04 5.15
CA PRO A 1004 -11.75 11.57 3.90
C PRO A 1004 -11.18 10.16 4.00
N SER A 1005 -11.27 9.43 2.90
CA SER A 1005 -10.54 8.17 2.72
C SER A 1005 -9.02 8.37 2.88
N PRO A 1006 -8.22 7.28 3.00
CA PRO A 1006 -6.77 7.37 2.99
C PRO A 1006 -6.19 8.13 1.78
N PHE A 1007 -6.88 8.11 0.63
CA PHE A 1007 -6.52 8.91 -0.55
C PHE A 1007 -6.79 10.41 -0.32
N GLY A 1008 -7.94 10.79 0.24
CA GLY A 1008 -8.22 12.20 0.58
C GLY A 1008 -7.31 12.74 1.69
N GLN A 1009 -6.98 11.89 2.68
CA GLN A 1009 -5.97 12.18 3.70
C GLN A 1009 -4.57 12.40 3.07
N GLN A 1010 -4.21 11.58 2.08
CA GLN A 1010 -2.97 11.76 1.31
C GLN A 1010 -2.98 13.08 0.52
N LYS A 1011 -4.11 13.48 -0.09
CA LYS A 1011 -4.20 14.79 -0.79
C LYS A 1011 -4.05 15.98 0.15
N TYR A 1012 -4.64 15.93 1.34
CA TYR A 1012 -4.38 16.95 2.36
C TYR A 1012 -2.89 16.98 2.77
N PHE A 1013 -2.26 15.81 2.97
CA PHE A 1013 -0.82 15.75 3.27
C PHE A 1013 0.06 16.33 2.15
N GLU A 1014 -0.21 16.01 0.89
CA GLU A 1014 0.60 16.45 -0.27
C GLU A 1014 0.76 17.98 -0.32
N THR A 1015 -0.31 18.74 -0.07
CA THR A 1015 -0.27 20.22 -0.11
C THR A 1015 0.21 20.83 1.21
N ILE A 1016 -0.17 20.26 2.36
CA ILE A 1016 0.37 20.69 3.67
C ILE A 1016 1.89 20.55 3.68
N TYR A 1017 2.41 19.40 3.27
CA TYR A 1017 3.85 19.16 3.24
C TYR A 1017 4.57 19.93 2.13
N THR A 1018 3.88 20.30 1.05
CA THR A 1018 4.45 21.21 0.02
C THR A 1018 4.88 22.56 0.61
N LEU A 1019 4.04 23.17 1.47
CA LEU A 1019 4.42 24.37 2.21
C LEU A 1019 5.67 24.13 3.08
N LEU A 1020 5.64 23.09 3.92
CA LEU A 1020 6.72 22.82 4.87
C LEU A 1020 8.06 22.60 4.16
N ARG A 1021 8.06 21.79 3.09
CA ARG A 1021 9.23 21.46 2.26
C ARG A 1021 9.88 22.69 1.61
N GLU A 1022 9.13 23.73 1.28
CA GLU A 1022 9.68 24.99 0.76
C GLU A 1022 10.30 25.84 1.88
N GLU A 1023 9.58 25.99 2.98
CA GLU A 1023 10.01 26.76 4.16
C GLU A 1023 11.26 26.15 4.81
N MET A 1024 11.38 24.83 4.81
CA MET A 1024 12.56 24.08 5.25
C MET A 1024 13.80 24.40 4.42
N LYS A 1025 13.67 24.50 3.08
CA LYS A 1025 14.76 24.87 2.16
C LYS A 1025 15.20 26.33 2.34
N GLY A 1026 14.24 27.24 2.53
CA GLY A 1026 14.53 28.64 2.83
C GLY A 1026 15.29 28.81 4.15
N GLY A 1027 15.10 27.90 5.10
CA GLY A 1027 15.78 27.88 6.39
C GLY A 1027 17.29 27.61 6.33
N ASP A 1028 17.89 27.23 5.21
CA ASP A 1028 19.34 26.99 5.08
C ASP A 1028 20.14 28.21 4.57
N GLN A 1029 19.49 29.35 4.31
CA GLN A 1029 20.17 30.56 3.87
C GLN A 1029 20.62 31.47 5.04
N PRO A 1030 21.77 32.15 4.93
CA PRO A 1030 22.22 33.12 5.94
C PRO A 1030 21.31 34.35 5.99
N GLU A 1031 21.21 34.93 7.19
CA GLU A 1031 20.12 35.86 7.57
C GLU A 1031 20.13 37.21 6.83
N GLU A 1032 21.23 37.60 6.19
CA GLU A 1032 21.34 38.85 5.42
C GLU A 1032 20.58 38.83 4.08
N ALA A 1033 20.21 37.64 3.56
CA ALA A 1033 19.65 37.51 2.21
C ALA A 1033 18.15 37.82 2.07
N LEU A 1034 17.41 37.98 3.18
CA LEU A 1034 15.94 37.90 3.21
C LEU A 1034 15.25 39.07 3.91
N MET A 1035 15.57 40.29 3.48
CA MET A 1035 14.78 41.50 3.73
C MET A 1035 13.97 41.88 2.47
N PRO A 1036 12.63 41.89 2.48
CA PRO A 1036 11.85 42.38 1.34
C PRO A 1036 12.02 43.90 1.19
N ALA A 1037 12.47 44.34 0.02
CA ALA A 1037 12.70 45.76 -0.26
C ALA A 1037 11.38 46.54 -0.27
N THR A 1038 11.15 47.34 0.77
CA THR A 1038 9.95 48.19 0.91
C THR A 1038 10.07 49.46 0.07
N SER A 1039 9.58 49.41 -1.17
CA SER A 1039 9.44 50.58 -2.03
C SER A 1039 8.29 51.48 -1.56
N THR A 1040 8.63 52.56 -0.86
CA THR A 1040 7.68 53.62 -0.49
C THR A 1040 7.48 54.61 -1.66
N PRO A 1041 6.23 54.93 -2.05
CA PRO A 1041 5.96 56.04 -2.96
C PRO A 1041 6.33 57.38 -2.29
N ALA A 1042 7.04 58.24 -3.01
CA ALA A 1042 7.42 59.55 -2.49
C ALA A 1042 6.28 60.57 -2.61
N THR A 1043 5.93 61.22 -1.50
CA THR A 1043 5.20 62.50 -1.44
C THR A 1043 5.65 63.27 -0.20
N SER A 1044 5.57 64.61 -0.24
CA SER A 1044 6.49 65.47 0.50
C SER A 1044 5.86 66.40 1.53
N THR A 1045 6.70 66.76 2.52
CA THR A 1045 6.65 67.96 3.39
C THR A 1045 5.48 68.16 4.38
N PRO A 1046 5.68 68.94 5.48
CA PRO A 1046 6.93 69.37 6.12
C PRO A 1046 7.02 68.98 7.61
N ALA A 1047 8.19 69.16 8.22
CA ALA A 1047 8.40 68.97 9.66
C ALA A 1047 8.24 70.29 10.46
N THR A 1048 7.78 70.18 11.70
CA THR A 1048 7.91 71.19 12.76
C THR A 1048 8.35 70.48 14.05
N ALA A 1049 9.21 71.11 14.84
CA ALA A 1049 10.02 70.42 15.85
C ALA A 1049 10.03 71.11 17.23
N THR A 1050 10.50 70.34 18.23
CA THR A 1050 11.04 70.79 19.55
C THR A 1050 10.09 71.48 20.55
N PRO A 1051 10.44 71.63 21.85
CA PRO A 1051 11.60 71.08 22.60
C PRO A 1051 11.33 70.42 23.97
N ALA A 1052 12.28 69.59 24.43
CA ALA A 1052 12.69 69.37 25.85
C ALA A 1052 11.64 68.76 26.83
N THR A 1053 11.96 68.32 28.07
CA THR A 1053 13.18 68.44 28.91
C THR A 1053 13.37 67.21 29.82
N ALA A 1054 14.57 66.99 30.38
CA ALA A 1054 14.86 66.00 31.45
C ALA A 1054 14.47 66.55 32.85
N THR A 1055 14.60 65.90 34.03
CA THR A 1055 15.39 64.74 34.56
C THR A 1055 14.66 64.25 35.87
N PRO A 1056 15.23 63.80 37.02
CA PRO A 1056 16.31 62.84 37.37
C PRO A 1056 15.98 61.80 38.50
N VAL A 1057 16.93 60.88 38.80
CA VAL A 1057 17.21 60.11 40.07
C VAL A 1057 16.11 59.24 40.73
N THR A 1058 16.35 58.29 41.68
CA THR A 1058 17.53 57.74 42.42
C THR A 1058 17.30 56.22 42.68
N ALA A 1059 18.28 55.30 42.70
CA ALA A 1059 19.08 54.77 43.85
C ALA A 1059 18.24 54.24 45.06
N THR A 1060 18.55 53.16 45.82
CA THR A 1060 19.65 52.14 45.98
C THR A 1060 19.19 51.13 47.09
N PRO A 1061 20.04 50.30 47.76
CA PRO A 1061 20.97 49.22 47.33
C PRO A 1061 20.45 47.80 47.78
N VAL A 1062 21.22 46.69 47.86
CA VAL A 1062 22.07 46.24 49.01
C VAL A 1062 22.78 44.90 48.69
N THR A 1063 24.12 44.84 48.91
CA THR A 1063 25.10 43.73 49.24
C THR A 1063 24.81 42.22 49.03
N ALA A 1064 25.79 41.29 48.92
CA ALA A 1064 27.23 41.34 48.57
C ALA A 1064 27.85 39.91 48.47
N THR A 1065 29.06 39.85 47.89
CA THR A 1065 30.09 38.78 47.80
C THR A 1065 30.74 38.43 49.19
N PRO A 1066 31.70 37.46 49.40
CA PRO A 1066 32.90 37.19 48.55
C PRO A 1066 33.69 35.84 48.58
N VAL A 1067 34.73 35.77 47.71
CA VAL A 1067 35.98 34.93 47.67
C VAL A 1067 35.87 33.39 47.64
N THR A 1068 36.83 32.60 47.11
CA THR A 1068 38.22 32.79 46.58
C THR A 1068 38.45 31.75 45.43
N ALA A 1069 39.48 31.70 44.57
CA ALA A 1069 40.85 32.27 44.54
C ALA A 1069 41.38 32.52 43.09
N THR A 1070 42.66 32.91 42.95
CA THR A 1070 43.43 33.23 41.72
C THR A 1070 44.91 32.84 41.92
N PRO A 1071 45.86 33.12 41.00
CA PRO A 1071 45.85 33.14 39.52
C PRO A 1071 46.53 31.84 38.97
N VAL A 1072 47.48 31.66 38.01
CA VAL A 1072 48.35 32.41 37.04
C VAL A 1072 48.85 31.35 35.99
N THR A 1073 49.38 31.56 34.77
CA THR A 1073 49.60 32.70 33.82
C THR A 1073 49.69 32.13 32.39
N ALA A 1074 49.29 32.87 31.34
CA ALA A 1074 49.87 32.76 29.98
C ALA A 1074 49.56 34.02 29.14
N THR A 1075 50.52 34.51 28.34
CA THR A 1075 50.39 35.67 27.43
C THR A 1075 51.40 35.54 26.28
N PRO A 1076 51.30 36.33 25.19
CA PRO A 1076 50.10 36.58 24.39
C PRO A 1076 50.37 36.37 22.88
N VAL A 1077 49.31 36.31 22.05
CA VAL A 1077 49.42 36.60 20.61
C VAL A 1077 48.34 37.61 20.24
N THR A 1078 48.74 38.70 19.59
CA THR A 1078 47.85 39.80 19.20
C THR A 1078 47.04 39.45 17.96
N ALA A 1079 45.72 39.61 18.05
CA ALA A 1079 44.84 39.88 16.92
C ALA A 1079 44.19 41.26 17.12
N THR A 1080 43.91 41.97 16.03
CA THR A 1080 43.28 43.31 16.06
C THR A 1080 41.84 43.25 16.57
N PRO A 1081 41.36 44.29 17.27
CA PRO A 1081 39.94 44.41 17.60
C PRO A 1081 39.16 44.78 16.34
N GLU A 1082 38.68 43.77 15.61
CA GLU A 1082 37.61 44.00 14.63
C GLU A 1082 36.37 44.52 15.36
N THR A 1083 35.68 45.45 14.70
CA THR A 1083 34.52 46.14 15.25
C THR A 1083 33.49 45.12 15.72
N ALA A 1084 33.12 45.16 17.00
CA ALA A 1084 32.04 44.32 17.54
C ALA A 1084 30.72 44.72 16.85
N MET A 1085 30.39 44.02 15.77
CA MET A 1085 29.17 44.26 15.01
C MET A 1085 27.99 44.04 15.95
N GLN A 1086 27.20 45.09 16.16
CA GLN A 1086 25.95 44.96 16.91
C GLN A 1086 25.07 43.97 16.15
N VAL A 1087 24.93 42.75 16.69
CA VAL A 1087 23.87 41.84 16.25
C VAL A 1087 22.57 42.62 16.38
N PRO A 1088 21.84 42.89 15.28
CA PRO A 1088 20.59 43.63 15.38
C PRO A 1088 19.67 42.88 16.33
N ALA A 1089 19.18 43.56 17.37
CA ALA A 1089 18.08 43.01 18.14
C ALA A 1089 16.92 42.85 17.14
N ILE A 1090 16.55 41.60 16.82
CA ILE A 1090 15.44 41.33 15.90
C ILE A 1090 14.18 41.83 16.57
N THR A 1091 13.81 43.06 16.24
CA THR A 1091 12.54 43.67 16.64
C THR A 1091 11.45 42.93 15.90
N MET A 1092 10.96 41.86 16.54
CA MET A 1092 9.68 41.23 16.22
C MET A 1092 8.68 42.33 15.89
N ALA A 1093 8.14 42.32 14.67
CA ALA A 1093 7.14 43.29 14.26
C ALA A 1093 6.02 43.30 15.30
N SER A 1094 5.68 44.49 15.81
CA SER A 1094 4.67 44.61 16.86
C SER A 1094 3.38 43.96 16.38
N MET A 1095 2.86 43.01 17.17
CA MET A 1095 1.70 42.22 16.78
C MET A 1095 0.55 43.17 16.36
N PRO A 1096 -0.07 42.97 15.19
CA PRO A 1096 -1.09 43.88 14.67
C PRO A 1096 -2.19 44.23 15.68
N ALA A 1097 -2.78 45.42 15.51
CA ALA A 1097 -4.01 45.78 16.20
C ALA A 1097 -5.08 44.70 15.95
N ALA A 1098 -5.91 44.41 16.95
CA ALA A 1098 -6.92 43.37 16.83
C ALA A 1098 -7.97 43.72 15.77
N ILE A 1099 -8.42 42.72 15.02
CA ILE A 1099 -9.49 42.79 14.02
C ILE A 1099 -10.83 43.07 14.71
N ASP A 1100 -11.08 42.40 15.85
CA ASP A 1100 -12.17 42.75 16.76
C ASP A 1100 -11.64 42.93 18.19
N PRO A 1101 -11.93 44.04 18.90
CA PRO A 1101 -11.39 44.31 20.22
C PRO A 1101 -11.92 43.37 21.33
N PHE A 1102 -12.93 42.54 21.04
CA PHE A 1102 -13.45 41.51 21.93
C PHE A 1102 -13.11 40.09 21.45
N ASN A 1103 -11.94 39.91 20.80
CA ASN A 1103 -11.38 38.60 20.50
C ASN A 1103 -11.08 37.77 21.76
N TYR A 1104 -10.95 36.45 21.58
CA TYR A 1104 -10.90 35.50 22.68
C TYR A 1104 -9.46 35.13 23.08
N SER A 1105 -8.54 36.11 23.16
CA SER A 1105 -7.11 35.89 23.43
C SER A 1105 -6.75 35.49 24.87
N LYS A 1106 -7.75 35.36 25.75
CA LYS A 1106 -7.65 34.83 27.12
C LYS A 1106 -8.67 33.72 27.36
N GLY A 1107 -9.18 33.14 26.27
CA GLY A 1107 -10.16 32.07 26.30
C GLY A 1107 -9.66 30.87 27.07
N HIS A 1108 -10.36 30.53 28.16
CA HIS A 1108 -10.09 29.34 28.93
C HIS A 1108 -11.37 28.66 29.42
N TYR A 1109 -11.26 27.37 29.72
CA TYR A 1109 -12.31 26.63 30.40
C TYR A 1109 -12.35 26.94 31.88
N LEU A 1110 -13.56 27.10 32.38
CA LEU A 1110 -13.83 27.35 33.77
C LEU A 1110 -14.66 26.22 34.40
N ASP A 1111 -14.15 25.71 35.52
CA ASP A 1111 -14.64 24.48 36.15
C ASP A 1111 -16.10 24.61 36.62
N VAL A 1112 -16.90 23.59 36.32
CA VAL A 1112 -18.34 23.61 36.61
C VAL A 1112 -18.67 23.65 38.11
N ARG A 1113 -17.72 23.29 38.98
CA ARG A 1113 -17.86 23.41 40.44
C ARG A 1113 -17.83 24.86 40.94
N ARG A 1114 -17.45 25.85 40.11
CA ARG A 1114 -17.67 27.29 40.43
C ARG A 1114 -19.15 27.68 40.39
N ALA A 1115 -20.06 26.83 39.89
CA ALA A 1115 -21.50 27.09 39.96
C ALA A 1115 -22.02 26.99 41.40
N SER A 1116 -22.56 28.11 41.90
CA SER A 1116 -23.06 28.27 43.27
C SER A 1116 -24.59 28.33 43.33
N ARG A 1117 -25.14 28.27 44.56
CA ARG A 1117 -26.59 28.32 44.86
C ARG A 1117 -27.42 27.31 44.05
N LEU A 1118 -26.86 26.12 43.84
CA LEU A 1118 -27.49 25.02 43.10
C LEU A 1118 -28.85 24.66 43.73
N LYS A 1119 -29.89 24.55 42.91
CA LYS A 1119 -31.18 23.94 43.27
C LYS A 1119 -31.62 23.06 42.10
N GLY A 1120 -31.66 21.74 42.28
CA GLY A 1120 -32.03 20.80 41.21
C GLY A 1120 -30.95 20.57 40.14
N PHE A 1121 -29.79 21.23 40.27
CA PHE A 1121 -28.54 20.85 39.62
C PHE A 1121 -27.64 20.13 40.64
N LYS A 1122 -26.81 19.21 40.17
CA LYS A 1122 -25.79 18.46 40.90
C LYS A 1122 -24.52 18.37 40.04
N VAL A 1123 -23.34 18.32 40.65
CA VAL A 1123 -22.13 17.91 39.93
C VAL A 1123 -22.05 16.38 40.01
N ILE A 1124 -21.80 15.73 38.88
CA ILE A 1124 -21.47 14.31 38.76
C ILE A 1124 -20.00 14.26 38.37
N GLU A 1125 -19.14 13.91 39.33
CA GLU A 1125 -17.67 14.01 39.19
C GLU A 1125 -17.10 13.12 38.07
N ASN A 1126 -17.69 11.95 37.83
CA ASN A 1126 -17.31 11.00 36.79
C ASN A 1126 -18.54 10.70 35.90
N TRP A 1127 -18.97 11.66 35.09
CA TRP A 1127 -20.19 11.50 34.29
C TRP A 1127 -20.02 10.54 33.11
N THR A 1128 -21.04 9.71 32.88
CA THR A 1128 -21.19 8.88 31.68
C THR A 1128 -22.66 8.87 31.23
N PRO A 1129 -22.98 8.55 29.96
CA PRO A 1129 -24.36 8.45 29.50
C PRO A 1129 -25.24 7.49 30.34
N ALA A 1130 -24.64 6.41 30.88
CA ALA A 1130 -25.35 5.48 31.76
C ALA A 1130 -25.64 6.07 33.16
N ALA A 1131 -24.79 6.97 33.66
CA ALA A 1131 -24.93 7.58 34.99
C ALA A 1131 -26.11 8.59 35.09
N SER A 1132 -26.75 8.96 33.99
CA SER A 1132 -27.87 9.91 33.97
C SER A 1132 -29.24 9.31 34.37
N GLY A 1133 -29.29 8.01 34.70
CA GLY A 1133 -30.34 7.40 35.52
C GLY A 1133 -31.78 7.53 35.01
N HIS A 1134 -32.02 7.38 33.70
CA HIS A 1134 -33.37 7.38 33.13
C HIS A 1134 -34.04 5.99 33.18
N PRO A 1135 -35.16 5.81 33.90
CA PRO A 1135 -35.87 4.53 33.94
C PRO A 1135 -36.79 4.36 32.72
N GLY A 1136 -36.72 3.20 32.06
CA GLY A 1136 -37.78 2.70 31.17
C GLY A 1136 -37.52 2.71 29.66
N LYS A 1137 -36.40 3.28 29.17
CA LYS A 1137 -35.96 3.12 27.77
C LYS A 1137 -34.44 2.94 27.68
N THR A 1138 -34.00 1.96 26.90
CA THR A 1138 -32.59 1.63 26.68
C THR A 1138 -31.93 2.55 25.65
N VAL A 1139 -31.59 3.77 26.07
CA VAL A 1139 -30.63 4.64 25.33
C VAL A 1139 -29.20 4.13 25.56
N ALA A 1140 -28.97 2.85 25.28
CA ALA A 1140 -27.72 2.12 25.54
C ALA A 1140 -26.76 2.11 24.33
N ALA A 1141 -27.13 2.80 23.24
CA ALA A 1141 -26.39 2.84 21.98
C ALA A 1141 -25.80 4.23 21.64
N ALA A 1142 -26.11 5.27 22.43
CA ALA A 1142 -25.66 6.64 22.19
C ALA A 1142 -24.35 6.92 22.94
N GLY A 1143 -23.22 6.78 22.24
CA GLY A 1143 -21.90 7.11 22.79
C GLY A 1143 -21.69 8.63 22.99
N THR A 1144 -20.71 8.96 23.84
CA THR A 1144 -20.12 10.30 23.97
C THR A 1144 -18.63 10.22 23.64
N ARG A 1145 -18.06 11.33 23.14
CA ARG A 1145 -16.63 11.43 22.82
C ARG A 1145 -15.76 11.33 24.09
N GLU A 1146 -14.56 10.80 23.93
CA GLU A 1146 -13.51 10.83 24.96
C GLU A 1146 -13.19 12.28 25.40
N GLY A 1147 -12.83 12.47 26.67
CA GLY A 1147 -12.70 13.80 27.28
C GLY A 1147 -14.02 14.49 27.65
N PHE A 1148 -15.16 13.90 27.29
CA PHE A 1148 -16.52 14.32 27.68
C PHE A 1148 -17.27 13.23 28.48
N THR A 1149 -16.58 12.14 28.80
CA THR A 1149 -16.97 11.09 29.76
C THR A 1149 -15.90 10.96 30.84
N ASN A 1150 -16.28 10.45 32.01
CA ASN A 1150 -15.43 10.37 33.21
C ASN A 1150 -14.86 11.75 33.63
N VAL A 1151 -15.66 12.80 33.41
CA VAL A 1151 -15.35 14.19 33.76
C VAL A 1151 -16.47 14.80 34.61
N PRO A 1152 -16.20 15.90 35.34
CA PRO A 1152 -17.20 16.59 36.15
C PRO A 1152 -18.27 17.24 35.26
N VAL A 1153 -19.53 16.86 35.45
CA VAL A 1153 -20.67 17.43 34.72
C VAL A 1153 -21.69 18.00 35.70
N LEU A 1154 -22.02 19.29 35.52
CA LEU A 1154 -23.14 19.93 36.20
C LEU A 1154 -24.44 19.55 35.50
N GLU A 1155 -25.09 18.51 36.01
CA GLU A 1155 -26.34 17.96 35.49
C GLU A 1155 -27.56 18.50 36.25
N GLY A 1156 -28.58 18.93 35.51
CA GLY A 1156 -29.94 19.16 36.02
C GLY A 1156 -30.96 18.63 35.02
N THR A 1157 -31.99 17.94 35.49
CA THR A 1157 -32.99 17.26 34.63
C THR A 1157 -34.42 17.79 34.79
N GLY A 1158 -34.70 18.54 35.85
CA GLY A 1158 -36.05 19.03 36.19
C GLY A 1158 -36.30 20.50 35.82
N PRO A 1159 -37.52 20.87 35.37
CA PRO A 1159 -37.85 22.26 35.10
C PRO A 1159 -37.75 23.13 36.36
N GLY A 1160 -37.21 24.34 36.23
CA GLY A 1160 -36.99 25.24 37.35
C GLY A 1160 -35.77 24.91 38.22
N ALA A 1161 -35.00 23.86 37.92
CA ALA A 1161 -33.64 23.71 38.41
C ALA A 1161 -32.80 24.93 38.02
N ARG A 1162 -31.90 25.40 38.89
CA ARG A 1162 -31.13 26.65 38.72
C ARG A 1162 -29.76 26.65 39.39
N PHE A 1163 -28.87 27.51 38.91
CA PHE A 1163 -27.58 27.84 39.53
C PHE A 1163 -27.21 29.31 39.28
N ARG A 1164 -26.14 29.77 39.94
CA ARG A 1164 -25.45 31.04 39.66
C ARG A 1164 -23.97 30.79 39.37
N LEU A 1165 -23.36 31.63 38.57
CA LEU A 1165 -21.91 31.67 38.37
C LEU A 1165 -21.44 33.12 38.44
N GLU A 1166 -20.43 33.39 39.27
CA GLU A 1166 -19.69 34.65 39.24
C GLU A 1166 -18.47 34.44 38.35
N PHE A 1167 -18.34 35.30 37.34
CA PHE A 1167 -17.29 35.27 36.32
C PHE A 1167 -16.70 36.67 36.12
N SER A 1168 -15.59 36.81 35.40
CA SER A 1168 -14.92 38.08 35.14
C SER A 1168 -14.36 38.14 33.72
N GLY A 1169 -14.55 39.28 33.05
CA GLY A 1169 -14.14 39.48 31.65
C GLY A 1169 -15.33 39.64 30.69
N PRO A 1170 -15.06 40.11 29.45
CA PRO A 1170 -16.08 40.44 28.44
C PRO A 1170 -16.96 39.28 27.95
N VAL A 1171 -16.62 38.01 28.20
CA VAL A 1171 -17.29 36.85 27.58
C VAL A 1171 -17.71 35.78 28.60
N ILE A 1172 -18.88 35.18 28.39
CA ILE A 1172 -19.34 33.97 29.07
C ILE A 1172 -20.06 33.01 28.13
N GLY A 1173 -19.68 31.74 28.20
CA GLY A 1173 -20.34 30.64 27.47
C GLY A 1173 -20.40 29.33 28.26
N ILE A 1174 -20.90 28.28 27.61
CA ILE A 1174 -21.01 26.92 28.13
C ILE A 1174 -20.50 25.90 27.11
N GLY A 1175 -19.75 24.91 27.58
CA GLY A 1175 -19.55 23.62 26.91
C GLY A 1175 -20.41 22.55 27.57
N LEU A 1176 -21.10 21.73 26.78
CA LEU A 1176 -22.11 20.78 27.25
C LEU A 1176 -22.07 19.44 26.49
N VAL A 1177 -22.74 18.42 27.03
CA VAL A 1177 -23.07 17.19 26.30
C VAL A 1177 -24.56 17.18 25.97
N SER A 1178 -24.89 17.38 24.70
CA SER A 1178 -26.28 17.37 24.20
C SER A 1178 -26.70 15.97 23.76
N GLY A 1179 -27.81 15.46 24.30
CA GLY A 1179 -28.37 14.14 23.97
C GLY A 1179 -29.88 14.17 23.78
N PRO A 1180 -30.55 12.99 23.66
CA PRO A 1180 -31.95 12.90 23.26
C PRO A 1180 -32.94 13.65 24.16
N ASP A 1181 -32.56 13.84 25.42
CA ASP A 1181 -33.31 14.49 26.48
C ASP A 1181 -32.90 15.96 26.73
N ALA A 1182 -32.07 16.57 25.87
CA ALA A 1182 -31.57 17.94 26.06
C ALA A 1182 -32.68 18.99 26.11
N GLY A 1183 -32.63 19.87 27.10
CA GLY A 1183 -33.65 20.88 27.39
C GLY A 1183 -33.32 22.30 26.91
N ILE A 1184 -34.23 23.22 27.16
CA ILE A 1184 -33.99 24.66 26.99
C ILE A 1184 -33.52 25.25 28.32
N LEU A 1185 -32.36 25.92 28.33
CA LEU A 1185 -31.97 26.79 29.42
C LEU A 1185 -32.60 28.17 29.26
N LYS A 1186 -32.75 28.88 30.37
CA LYS A 1186 -32.95 30.32 30.41
C LYS A 1186 -31.88 30.94 31.28
N TYR A 1187 -31.09 31.84 30.72
CA TYR A 1187 -30.02 32.53 31.42
C TYR A 1187 -30.29 34.03 31.49
N ARG A 1188 -29.64 34.71 32.44
CA ARG A 1188 -29.48 36.17 32.43
C ARG A 1188 -28.14 36.54 33.04
N ILE A 1189 -27.65 37.72 32.69
CA ILE A 1189 -26.42 38.30 33.22
C ILE A 1189 -26.77 39.62 33.90
N ASP A 1190 -26.21 39.89 35.07
CA ASP A 1190 -26.35 41.15 35.83
C ASP A 1190 -27.81 41.59 36.04
N GLY A 1191 -28.69 40.64 36.33
CA GLY A 1191 -30.10 40.90 36.62
C GLY A 1191 -30.99 41.22 35.40
N LYS A 1192 -30.43 41.26 34.17
CA LYS A 1192 -31.15 41.50 32.89
C LYS A 1192 -32.31 40.52 32.66
N LYS A 1193 -33.05 40.69 31.55
CA LYS A 1193 -34.11 39.76 31.14
C LYS A 1193 -33.57 38.34 30.96
N TYR A 1194 -34.41 37.34 31.26
CA TYR A 1194 -34.09 35.94 31.04
C TYR A 1194 -34.30 35.58 29.56
N GLU A 1195 -33.21 35.33 28.84
CA GLU A 1195 -33.27 34.84 27.45
C GLU A 1195 -33.13 33.32 27.39
N PRO A 1196 -33.81 32.66 26.44
CA PRO A 1196 -33.71 31.21 26.24
C PRO A 1196 -32.47 30.86 25.41
N VAL A 1197 -31.90 29.68 25.67
CA VAL A 1197 -31.00 28.98 24.75
C VAL A 1197 -31.40 27.51 24.70
N ASP A 1198 -31.58 26.97 23.50
CA ASP A 1198 -31.88 25.55 23.33
C ASP A 1198 -30.57 24.76 23.38
N LEU A 1199 -30.55 23.66 24.13
CA LEU A 1199 -29.38 22.76 24.17
C LEU A 1199 -29.53 21.61 23.17
N TYR A 1200 -30.71 21.43 22.55
CA TYR A 1200 -30.96 20.38 21.59
C TYR A 1200 -30.38 20.73 20.21
N THR A 1201 -29.66 19.79 19.61
CA THR A 1201 -29.00 19.93 18.30
C THR A 1201 -29.62 18.95 17.30
N GLN A 1202 -29.31 19.10 16.01
CA GLN A 1202 -29.72 18.11 14.99
C GLN A 1202 -29.20 16.69 15.26
N TRP A 1203 -28.05 16.56 15.94
CA TRP A 1203 -27.40 15.28 16.25
C TRP A 1203 -27.91 14.62 17.54
N SER A 1204 -28.61 15.39 18.40
CA SER A 1204 -29.03 14.96 19.74
C SER A 1204 -29.97 13.74 19.74
N ARG A 1205 -30.59 13.39 18.60
CA ARG A 1205 -31.39 12.16 18.46
C ARG A 1205 -30.58 10.86 18.54
N GLN A 1206 -29.29 10.92 18.19
CA GLN A 1206 -28.47 9.74 17.92
C GLN A 1206 -27.31 9.58 18.93
N LEU A 1207 -26.78 10.70 19.42
CA LEU A 1207 -25.56 10.74 20.24
C LEU A 1207 -25.70 11.72 21.41
N HIS A 1208 -24.93 11.47 22.46
CA HIS A 1208 -24.64 12.45 23.50
C HIS A 1208 -23.38 13.22 23.07
N LEU A 1209 -23.56 14.22 22.21
CA LEU A 1209 -22.52 14.96 21.48
C LEU A 1209 -22.00 16.18 22.26
N PRO A 1210 -20.68 16.46 22.29
CA PRO A 1210 -20.14 17.74 22.76
C PRO A 1210 -20.68 18.93 21.96
N TRP A 1211 -21.11 19.99 22.65
CA TRP A 1211 -21.60 21.22 22.00
C TRP A 1211 -21.21 22.46 22.82
N TYR A 1212 -21.08 23.61 22.14
CA TYR A 1212 -20.56 24.84 22.73
C TYR A 1212 -21.40 26.05 22.32
N LEU A 1213 -21.76 26.89 23.29
CA LEU A 1213 -22.67 28.02 23.10
C LEU A 1213 -22.18 29.23 23.89
N LEU A 1214 -22.10 30.39 23.25
CA LEU A 1214 -21.94 31.67 23.95
C LEU A 1214 -23.29 32.09 24.57
N LEU A 1215 -23.21 32.69 25.76
CA LEU A 1215 -24.35 33.28 26.47
C LEU A 1215 -24.27 34.82 26.42
N ALA A 1216 -23.07 35.39 26.45
CA ALA A 1216 -22.80 36.75 25.98
C ALA A 1216 -21.32 36.94 25.65
N ASP A 1217 -21.04 37.83 24.70
CA ASP A 1217 -19.79 38.56 24.59
C ASP A 1217 -20.05 40.08 24.66
N GLU A 1218 -19.01 40.91 24.51
CA GLU A 1218 -19.07 42.38 24.59
C GLU A 1218 -19.56 42.94 25.95
N LEU A 1219 -19.36 42.19 27.03
CA LEU A 1219 -19.58 42.72 28.39
C LEU A 1219 -18.48 43.73 28.75
N GLY A 1220 -18.82 44.70 29.61
CA GLY A 1220 -17.86 45.69 30.10
C GLY A 1220 -16.79 45.06 31.01
N PRO A 1221 -15.60 45.67 31.16
CA PRO A 1221 -14.55 45.10 32.00
C PRO A 1221 -14.97 45.09 33.48
N GLY A 1222 -15.13 43.90 34.06
CA GLY A 1222 -15.53 43.76 35.47
C GLY A 1222 -15.86 42.33 35.90
N LYS A 1223 -16.57 42.24 37.04
CA LYS A 1223 -17.18 41.01 37.55
C LYS A 1223 -18.65 40.97 37.15
N HIS A 1224 -19.14 39.81 36.74
CA HIS A 1224 -20.49 39.60 36.26
C HIS A 1224 -21.17 38.43 36.98
N LEU A 1225 -22.51 38.48 37.06
CA LEU A 1225 -23.32 37.42 37.65
C LEU A 1225 -24.22 36.77 36.60
N LEU A 1226 -23.85 35.56 36.18
CA LEU A 1226 -24.70 34.66 35.39
C LEU A 1226 -25.70 33.96 36.31
N GLU A 1227 -27.00 34.02 36.00
CA GLU A 1227 -28.05 33.20 36.62
C GLU A 1227 -28.73 32.32 35.57
N VAL A 1228 -28.72 31.00 35.78
CA VAL A 1228 -29.26 30.00 34.84
C VAL A 1228 -30.40 29.21 35.48
N ARG A 1229 -31.44 28.89 34.70
CA ARG A 1229 -32.51 27.96 35.08
C ARG A 1229 -33.01 27.11 33.92
N ILE A 1230 -33.41 25.87 34.18
CA ILE A 1230 -34.05 24.99 33.19
C ILE A 1230 -35.49 25.46 32.93
N SER A 1231 -35.86 25.55 31.66
CA SER A 1231 -37.19 25.93 31.18
C SER A 1231 -38.25 24.84 31.43
N SER A 1232 -39.51 25.24 31.59
CA SER A 1232 -40.66 24.31 31.55
C SER A 1232 -40.95 23.79 30.13
N ARG A 1233 -40.67 24.63 29.11
CA ARG A 1233 -40.64 24.25 27.68
C ARG A 1233 -39.33 23.56 27.33
N HIS A 1234 -39.37 22.59 26.41
CA HIS A 1234 -38.23 21.92 25.79
C HIS A 1234 -38.35 22.00 24.26
N HIS A 1235 -37.30 21.61 23.55
CA HIS A 1235 -37.36 21.46 22.10
C HIS A 1235 -38.41 20.40 21.69
N PRO A 1236 -39.23 20.61 20.63
CA PRO A 1236 -40.29 19.66 20.27
C PRO A 1236 -39.81 18.24 19.91
N ALA A 1237 -38.54 18.08 19.52
CA ALA A 1237 -37.94 16.77 19.25
C ALA A 1237 -37.19 16.16 20.45
N SER A 1238 -37.12 16.86 21.59
CA SER A 1238 -36.45 16.37 22.81
C SER A 1238 -37.37 15.49 23.64
N GLU A 1239 -36.83 14.35 24.08
CA GLU A 1239 -37.48 13.44 25.01
C GLU A 1239 -37.52 13.98 26.46
N GLY A 1240 -36.83 15.08 26.76
CA GLY A 1240 -36.62 15.54 28.13
C GLY A 1240 -36.32 17.05 28.30
N ARG A 1241 -35.64 17.37 29.40
CA ARG A 1241 -35.31 18.75 29.84
C ARG A 1241 -33.90 18.89 30.40
N ALA A 1242 -33.00 17.94 30.13
CA ALA A 1242 -31.69 17.89 30.74
C ALA A 1242 -30.74 19.00 30.26
N ALA A 1243 -29.94 19.51 31.18
CA ALA A 1243 -28.77 20.33 30.90
C ALA A 1243 -27.56 19.67 31.57
N ARG A 1244 -26.51 19.41 30.78
CA ARG A 1244 -25.29 18.69 31.20
C ARG A 1244 -24.08 19.51 30.80
N LEU A 1245 -23.64 20.40 31.68
CA LEU A 1245 -22.53 21.32 31.40
C LEU A 1245 -21.21 20.69 31.85
N VAL A 1246 -20.20 20.74 31.00
CA VAL A 1246 -18.85 20.15 31.19
C VAL A 1246 -17.83 21.24 31.53
N CYS A 1247 -18.03 22.45 31.02
CA CYS A 1247 -17.25 23.64 31.35
C CYS A 1247 -18.09 24.91 31.15
N PHE A 1248 -17.68 25.99 31.80
CA PHE A 1248 -18.00 27.35 31.38
C PHE A 1248 -16.86 27.90 30.53
N LEU A 1249 -17.11 28.93 29.74
CA LEU A 1249 -16.13 29.59 28.87
C LEU A 1249 -15.90 31.02 29.40
N GLU A 1250 -14.69 31.38 29.84
CA GLU A 1250 -14.33 32.69 30.42
C GLU A 1250 -13.17 33.32 29.63
N ASN A 1251 -13.19 34.64 29.41
CA ASN A 1251 -12.18 35.45 28.70
C ASN A 1251 -12.28 36.93 29.10
#